data_AF-A0A9E3C0P9-F1
#
_entry.id   AF-A0A9E3C0P9-F1
#
_cell.length_a   1.000
_cell.length_b   1.000
_cell.length_c   1.000
_cell.angle_alpha   90.00
_cell.angle_beta   90.00
_cell.angle_gamma   90.00
#
_symmetry.space_group_name_H-M   'P 1'
#
loop_
_entity.id
_entity.type
_entity.pdbx_description
1 polymer ?
#
loop_
_entity_poly.entity_id
_entity_poly.type
_entity_poly.pdbx_seq_one_letter_code
_entity_poly.pdbx_strand_id
1 'polypeptide(L)'
;MADRPLPPSDLATRIWDMKYRLKAIDGTPADVAVEDTWRRVATALAANERDPARWAERFYSALADFRFLPAGRVLAGSGTNRDVTLFNCFVMGTIPDSMAGIFEHLREAALTMQQGGGIGYDFSTLRPRGAPVHGVGADASGPLSFMDVWDSMCRTIMSAGSRRGAMMATLRCDHPDIEDFVEAKRDPARLRNFNLSVLATDAFMKAVADDADWQLVFGGRVWRTLKARALWDRIMRATYDVAEPGVIFIDRINRANNLAYCETISSTNPCVTGDTWVQTVDGPRQVAELLGQPSTLLVDGQPYATGTDGFFATGFKPTLTLRTVEGYTLRLTADHPVRVVVDETRWRVGTAWRAAGELRPGERVVLHDHRACAAWSGAYGHDEGYLLGLLVGDGTLKDDKAVLSVWPMRRAANGDDVVDGTSGVMAAALAAAHALPHRADFAGWQHVTGRDERRLSLGALKSLARDLGMAPGAKSITPAIERTSSEFYRGFLRGFFDADGAVLGSQAKGVSIRLAQSDLARLSAVQRMLLRLGIASTIYRDRRPAGTSSLPDGRGGRRDYPTLAQHGLVIANGHVVRFAEIVGFAHGDKAARLKALIDAYRRRPNRERFVARVEAIEDAGAAEVFDVQVPGVNAFDANGLYVHNCGEQPLPPYGACLLGSINLARLVKHPFEADAALDMAALEDVVPLAVRMLDNAIDVSRFPLPAQAEEAKNKRRMGLGVTGLADALIMCGVRYGSPEAVALTKQWLGAVRRFSYMASSDLAAEKGSFPLFNQTRYLQGETVRSLDEDVQASIARYGIRNALLNSIAPTGTISLVADNVASGIEPVFAFAHERAVLMPDGSKRIEEASNYAWRLYRHLKGPDAQPTEAFVDAQTLSPEAHLAMQAAAQEFVDSSISKTINLPESISFEAFKDIYAEAYRLGCKGCTTYRPNKVTGSVLSTTPAVTAPTPAPEAKGGVVYIAQPLDRPQELPGLTYKIKWPGSDHAIYITINDIVQDGRRRPFEIFINSKNMEHYAWTVALTRMISAVFRRGGDVSFVVEELKAVFDPRGGQWMEGRYVPSLLAAIGQVIERHLIDIGFLKPGDSPLVQDPHAGRAAMAGGVTVSPVDASLAAYGQCPRCGAAALTHQDGCDLCVNCGYSRCS
;
A
#
# COMPACT_ATOMS: atom_id res chain seq x y z
N MET A 1 -38.84 8.37 -30.63
CA MET A 1 -37.64 8.69 -29.82
C MET A 1 -36.50 7.70 -30.04
N ALA A 2 -36.79 6.43 -30.38
CA ALA A 2 -35.79 5.38 -30.57
C ALA A 2 -34.60 5.73 -31.50
N ASP A 3 -34.80 6.53 -32.55
CA ASP A 3 -33.77 6.85 -33.56
C ASP A 3 -32.63 7.77 -33.07
N ARG A 4 -32.54 8.06 -31.76
CA ARG A 4 -31.43 8.82 -31.17
C ARG A 4 -30.54 7.90 -30.32
N PRO A 5 -29.22 7.84 -30.58
CA PRO A 5 -28.31 7.02 -29.80
C PRO A 5 -28.29 7.48 -28.34
N LEU A 6 -28.11 6.53 -27.42
CA LEU A 6 -27.95 6.83 -25.99
C LEU A 6 -26.67 7.66 -25.79
N PRO A 7 -26.73 8.85 -25.18
CA PRO A 7 -25.53 9.63 -24.90
C PRO A 7 -24.66 8.93 -23.84
N PRO A 8 -23.32 9.01 -23.94
CA PRO A 8 -22.43 8.54 -22.89
C PRO A 8 -22.71 9.24 -21.54
N SER A 9 -22.45 8.53 -20.44
CA SER A 9 -22.51 9.11 -19.09
C SER A 9 -21.36 10.10 -18.83
N ASP A 10 -21.63 11.10 -18.00
CA ASP A 10 -20.62 12.00 -17.40
C ASP A 10 -19.44 11.23 -16.79
N LEU A 11 -19.74 10.09 -16.13
CA LEU A 11 -18.80 9.16 -15.54
C LEU A 11 -17.80 8.63 -16.59
N ALA A 12 -18.30 8.04 -17.67
CA ALA A 12 -17.47 7.45 -18.72
C ALA A 12 -16.55 8.48 -19.39
N THR A 13 -17.13 9.61 -19.81
CA THR A 13 -16.40 10.73 -20.41
C THR A 13 -15.29 11.25 -19.49
N ARG A 14 -15.51 11.27 -18.17
CA ARG A 14 -14.53 11.75 -17.19
C ARG A 14 -13.39 10.78 -16.92
N ILE A 15 -13.68 9.49 -16.75
CA ILE A 15 -12.61 8.49 -16.52
C ILE A 15 -11.68 8.45 -17.75
N TRP A 16 -12.20 8.65 -18.95
CA TRP A 16 -11.39 8.83 -20.17
C TRP A 16 -10.45 10.05 -20.08
N ASP A 17 -10.98 11.26 -19.80
CA ASP A 17 -10.16 12.49 -19.70
C ASP A 17 -9.03 12.36 -18.65
N MET A 18 -9.29 11.64 -17.57
CA MET A 18 -8.36 11.45 -16.46
C MET A 18 -7.28 10.39 -16.69
N LYS A 19 -7.66 9.23 -17.25
CA LYS A 19 -6.80 8.02 -17.26
C LYS A 19 -6.20 7.73 -18.64
N TYR A 20 -6.81 8.21 -19.74
CA TYR A 20 -6.49 7.75 -21.10
C TYR A 20 -6.27 8.85 -22.15
N ARG A 21 -6.91 10.02 -22.01
CA ARG A 21 -6.72 11.17 -22.91
C ARG A 21 -5.28 11.69 -22.84
N LEU A 22 -4.54 11.65 -23.95
CA LEU A 22 -3.18 12.18 -24.01
C LEU A 22 -3.20 13.71 -23.86
N LYS A 23 -2.34 14.19 -22.97
CA LYS A 23 -2.04 15.60 -22.72
C LYS A 23 -0.54 15.82 -22.83
N ALA A 24 -0.14 16.94 -23.41
CA ALA A 24 1.25 17.39 -23.49
C ALA A 24 1.78 17.79 -22.09
N ILE A 25 3.07 18.12 -22.00
CA ILE A 25 3.76 18.38 -20.72
C ILE A 25 3.20 19.61 -19.99
N ASP A 26 2.66 20.57 -20.73
CA ASP A 26 1.94 21.76 -20.24
C ASP A 26 0.49 21.46 -19.79
N GLY A 27 -0.01 20.24 -20.01
CA GLY A 27 -1.39 19.83 -19.75
C GLY A 27 -2.36 20.05 -20.91
N THR A 28 -1.92 20.62 -22.04
CA THR A 28 -2.77 20.82 -23.22
C THR A 28 -3.21 19.46 -23.80
N PRO A 29 -4.51 19.21 -24.02
CA PRO A 29 -4.96 17.96 -24.64
C PRO A 29 -4.40 17.79 -26.06
N ALA A 30 -3.75 16.66 -26.31
CA ALA A 30 -3.34 16.23 -27.64
C ALA A 30 -4.46 15.39 -28.28
N ASP A 31 -5.13 14.55 -27.49
CA ASP A 31 -6.41 13.94 -27.87
C ASP A 31 -7.53 14.93 -27.52
N VAL A 32 -8.32 15.42 -28.49
CA VAL A 32 -9.40 16.39 -28.23
C VAL A 32 -10.70 15.67 -27.85
N ALA A 33 -11.07 14.62 -28.58
CA ALA A 33 -12.20 13.73 -28.30
C ALA A 33 -11.73 12.27 -28.07
N VAL A 34 -12.63 11.37 -27.67
CA VAL A 34 -12.28 9.95 -27.42
C VAL A 34 -11.85 9.26 -28.72
N GLU A 35 -12.37 9.73 -29.85
CA GLU A 35 -11.98 9.37 -31.21
C GLU A 35 -10.51 9.66 -31.49
N ASP A 36 -9.92 10.70 -30.90
CA ASP A 36 -8.49 11.00 -31.07
C ASP A 36 -7.63 10.03 -30.26
N THR A 37 -8.06 9.65 -29.05
CA THR A 37 -7.46 8.53 -28.31
C THR A 37 -7.53 7.24 -29.13
N TRP A 38 -8.66 6.96 -29.77
CA TRP A 38 -8.79 5.80 -30.66
C TRP A 38 -7.85 5.90 -31.87
N ARG A 39 -7.78 7.06 -32.55
CA ARG A 39 -6.85 7.28 -33.69
C ARG A 39 -5.39 7.15 -33.28
N ARG A 40 -4.99 7.69 -32.13
CA ARG A 40 -3.63 7.55 -31.58
C ARG A 40 -3.28 6.09 -31.30
N VAL A 41 -4.14 5.37 -30.57
CA VAL A 41 -3.91 3.96 -30.23
C VAL A 41 -3.87 3.11 -31.50
N ALA A 42 -4.82 3.31 -32.41
CA ALA A 42 -4.88 2.62 -33.70
C ALA A 42 -3.64 2.87 -34.58
N THR A 43 -3.23 4.13 -34.73
CA THR A 43 -2.04 4.50 -35.53
C THR A 43 -0.76 3.92 -34.93
N ALA A 44 -0.59 4.01 -33.60
CA ALA A 44 0.57 3.46 -32.92
C ALA A 44 0.66 1.93 -33.04
N LEU A 45 -0.48 1.23 -32.96
CA LEU A 45 -0.53 -0.23 -33.15
C LEU A 45 -0.48 -0.64 -34.63
N ALA A 46 -0.78 0.25 -35.58
CA ALA A 46 -0.60 0.02 -37.01
C ALA A 46 0.82 0.31 -37.52
N ALA A 47 1.69 0.90 -36.71
CA ALA A 47 3.02 1.38 -37.13
C ALA A 47 3.94 0.28 -37.73
N ASN A 48 3.76 -0.98 -37.33
CA ASN A 48 4.53 -2.13 -37.82
C ASN A 48 3.85 -2.89 -38.97
N GLU A 49 2.79 -2.35 -39.57
CA GLU A 49 2.10 -2.95 -40.71
C GLU A 49 2.73 -2.58 -42.05
N ARG A 50 2.49 -3.40 -43.10
CA ARG A 50 2.90 -3.08 -44.47
C ARG A 50 2.18 -1.85 -45.06
N ASP A 51 1.01 -1.55 -44.52
CA ASP A 51 0.17 -0.39 -44.85
C ASP A 51 -0.40 0.18 -43.54
N PRO A 52 0.36 1.02 -42.81
CA PRO A 52 -0.06 1.55 -41.52
C PRO A 52 -1.32 2.40 -41.60
N ALA A 53 -1.56 3.11 -42.71
CA ALA A 53 -2.72 3.98 -42.87
C ALA A 53 -4.03 3.16 -42.96
N ARG A 54 -4.05 2.14 -43.82
CA ARG A 54 -5.22 1.24 -43.94
C ARG A 54 -5.51 0.50 -42.64
N TRP A 55 -4.48 0.02 -41.94
CA TRP A 55 -4.69 -0.68 -40.68
C TRP A 55 -5.06 0.25 -39.52
N ALA A 56 -4.58 1.50 -39.49
CA ALA A 56 -5.02 2.49 -38.52
C ALA A 56 -6.54 2.75 -38.61
N GLU A 57 -7.12 2.93 -39.80
CA GLU A 57 -8.58 3.11 -39.91
C GLU A 57 -9.37 1.84 -39.56
N ARG A 58 -8.85 0.63 -39.85
CA ARG A 58 -9.48 -0.63 -39.40
C ARG A 58 -9.42 -0.80 -37.87
N PHE A 59 -8.29 -0.48 -37.24
CA PHE A 59 -8.15 -0.54 -35.79
C PHE A 59 -8.99 0.55 -35.10
N TYR A 60 -9.07 1.75 -35.69
CA TYR A 60 -9.99 2.80 -35.26
C TYR A 60 -11.45 2.32 -35.31
N SER A 61 -11.88 1.62 -36.36
CA SER A 61 -13.25 1.12 -36.44
C SER A 61 -13.59 0.04 -35.39
N ALA A 62 -12.60 -0.75 -34.94
CA ALA A 62 -12.79 -1.71 -33.85
C ALA A 62 -12.90 -1.04 -32.47
N LEU A 63 -12.15 0.05 -32.25
CA LEU A 63 -12.22 0.87 -31.04
C LEU A 63 -13.49 1.75 -30.98
N ALA A 64 -13.96 2.20 -32.15
CA ALA A 64 -15.13 3.04 -32.28
C ALA A 64 -16.37 2.37 -31.65
N ASP A 65 -17.18 3.21 -31.00
CA ASP A 65 -18.35 2.80 -30.21
C ASP A 65 -18.05 1.82 -29.06
N PHE A 66 -16.81 1.81 -28.56
CA PHE A 66 -16.35 0.97 -27.43
C PHE A 66 -16.48 -0.54 -27.67
N ARG A 67 -16.60 -0.99 -28.93
CA ARG A 67 -16.80 -2.41 -29.30
C ARG A 67 -15.61 -3.28 -28.89
N PHE A 68 -14.39 -2.76 -29.01
CA PHE A 68 -13.18 -3.34 -28.43
C PHE A 68 -12.48 -2.36 -27.48
N LEU A 69 -12.04 -2.87 -26.33
CA LEU A 69 -11.34 -2.12 -25.28
C LEU A 69 -9.99 -2.78 -24.97
N PRO A 70 -8.87 -2.27 -25.51
CA PRO A 70 -7.54 -2.60 -25.03
C PRO A 70 -7.39 -2.30 -23.53
N ALA A 71 -6.53 -3.05 -22.83
CA ALA A 71 -6.26 -2.79 -21.42
C ALA A 71 -5.65 -1.40 -21.19
N GLY A 72 -5.84 -0.87 -19.98
CA GLY A 72 -5.48 0.51 -19.65
C GLY A 72 -4.00 0.89 -19.86
N ARG A 73 -3.06 -0.06 -19.84
CA ARG A 73 -1.65 0.18 -20.19
C ARG A 73 -1.47 0.45 -21.70
N VAL A 74 -2.18 -0.30 -22.55
CA VAL A 74 -2.20 -0.07 -24.01
C VAL A 74 -2.81 1.30 -24.33
N LEU A 75 -3.96 1.65 -23.73
CA LEU A 75 -4.63 2.93 -23.97
C LEU A 75 -3.78 4.14 -23.55
N ALA A 76 -3.15 4.06 -22.38
CA ALA A 76 -2.35 5.15 -21.80
C ALA A 76 -0.90 5.23 -22.33
N GLY A 77 -0.38 4.16 -22.95
CA GLY A 77 1.00 4.08 -23.43
C GLY A 77 1.18 4.15 -24.95
N SER A 78 0.24 3.61 -25.74
CA SER A 78 0.37 3.57 -27.20
C SER A 78 0.44 4.97 -27.82
N GLY A 79 1.48 5.22 -28.61
CA GLY A 79 1.67 6.49 -29.32
C GLY A 79 2.12 7.66 -28.45
N THR A 80 2.48 7.45 -27.18
CA THR A 80 2.86 8.56 -26.27
C THR A 80 4.38 8.83 -26.20
N ASN A 81 5.20 8.07 -26.93
CA ASN A 81 6.67 8.13 -26.91
C ASN A 81 7.34 8.00 -25.51
N ARG A 82 6.63 7.43 -24.53
CA ARG A 82 7.12 7.22 -23.16
C ARG A 82 7.86 5.90 -23.03
N ASP A 83 8.83 5.85 -22.14
CA ASP A 83 9.61 4.65 -21.82
C ASP A 83 8.84 3.77 -20.83
N VAL A 84 7.77 3.13 -21.33
CA VAL A 84 6.85 2.26 -20.58
C VAL A 84 6.55 0.98 -21.34
N THR A 85 6.17 -0.08 -20.63
CA THR A 85 5.58 -1.28 -21.24
C THR A 85 4.08 -1.11 -21.45
N LEU A 86 3.54 -1.74 -22.50
CA LEU A 86 2.09 -1.77 -22.79
C LEU A 86 1.36 -2.93 -22.06
N PHE A 87 2.13 -3.81 -21.41
CA PHE A 87 1.64 -4.95 -20.65
C PHE A 87 1.29 -4.56 -19.20
N ASN A 88 0.39 -5.31 -18.56
CA ASN A 88 -0.09 -5.02 -17.19
C ASN A 88 0.75 -5.73 -16.11
N CYS A 89 0.93 -7.04 -16.26
CA CYS A 89 1.55 -7.92 -15.27
C CYS A 89 2.58 -8.86 -15.91
N PHE A 90 3.43 -9.44 -15.07
CA PHE A 90 4.48 -10.38 -15.42
C PHE A 90 4.50 -11.52 -14.41
N VAL A 91 4.97 -12.70 -14.82
CA VAL A 91 5.54 -13.67 -13.90
C VAL A 91 7.03 -13.73 -14.17
N MET A 92 7.82 -13.86 -13.12
CA MET A 92 9.28 -13.74 -13.17
C MET A 92 9.97 -15.09 -13.39
N GLY A 93 11.28 -15.08 -13.61
CA GLY A 93 12.06 -16.30 -13.82
C GLY A 93 11.94 -17.33 -12.69
N THR A 94 12.18 -18.59 -13.03
CA THR A 94 12.20 -19.72 -12.08
C THR A 94 13.39 -19.59 -11.14
N ILE A 95 13.15 -19.22 -9.88
CA ILE A 95 14.21 -18.90 -8.91
C ILE A 95 15.14 -20.13 -8.72
N PRO A 96 16.44 -20.04 -9.06
CA PRO A 96 17.38 -21.11 -8.80
C PRO A 96 17.72 -21.18 -7.31
N ASP A 97 17.70 -22.39 -6.74
CA ASP A 97 17.94 -22.69 -5.32
C ASP A 97 19.42 -22.50 -4.89
N SER A 98 19.87 -21.25 -4.98
CA SER A 98 21.23 -20.78 -4.68
C SER A 98 21.21 -19.27 -4.42
N MET A 99 22.11 -18.78 -3.55
CA MET A 99 22.17 -17.35 -3.22
C MET A 99 22.36 -16.44 -4.43
N ALA A 100 23.13 -16.86 -5.44
CA ALA A 100 23.35 -16.10 -6.67
C ALA A 100 22.07 -16.02 -7.53
N GLY A 101 21.37 -17.16 -7.72
CA GLY A 101 20.11 -17.20 -8.46
C GLY A 101 19.02 -16.36 -7.80
N ILE A 102 18.92 -16.44 -6.46
CA ILE A 102 18.00 -15.66 -5.63
C ILE A 102 18.21 -14.15 -5.83
N PHE A 103 19.44 -13.65 -5.67
CA PHE A 103 19.70 -12.20 -5.75
C PHE A 103 19.65 -11.64 -7.18
N GLU A 104 19.94 -12.43 -8.21
CA GLU A 104 19.74 -11.97 -9.59
C GLU A 104 18.24 -11.86 -9.93
N HIS A 105 17.42 -12.84 -9.54
CA HIS A 105 15.97 -12.76 -9.75
C HIS A 105 15.33 -11.60 -8.95
N LEU A 106 15.87 -11.28 -7.76
CA LEU A 106 15.49 -10.09 -6.99
C LEU A 106 15.74 -8.78 -7.80
N ARG A 107 16.87 -8.71 -8.52
CA ARG A 107 17.22 -7.59 -9.42
C ARG A 107 16.35 -7.55 -10.69
N GLU A 108 15.93 -8.69 -11.20
CA GLU A 108 15.01 -8.77 -12.34
C GLU A 108 13.59 -8.29 -11.99
N ALA A 109 13.08 -8.69 -10.82
CA ALA A 109 11.84 -8.17 -10.26
C ALA A 109 11.87 -6.64 -10.13
N ALA A 110 12.98 -6.12 -9.61
CA ALA A 110 13.22 -4.69 -9.45
C ALA A 110 13.12 -3.90 -10.76
N LEU A 111 13.80 -4.36 -11.82
CA LEU A 111 13.75 -3.71 -13.15
C LEU A 111 12.36 -3.83 -13.79
N THR A 112 11.65 -4.94 -13.56
CA THR A 112 10.29 -5.18 -14.09
C THR A 112 9.26 -4.24 -13.50
N MET A 113 9.28 -4.07 -12.18
CA MET A 113 8.45 -3.09 -11.49
C MET A 113 8.73 -1.67 -12.01
N GLN A 114 10.00 -1.32 -12.26
CA GLN A 114 10.40 0.03 -12.64
C GLN A 114 9.63 0.58 -13.86
N GLN A 115 9.35 -0.25 -14.87
CA GLN A 115 8.73 0.19 -16.13
C GLN A 115 7.20 0.06 -16.19
N GLY A 116 6.54 -0.37 -15.11
CA GLY A 116 5.08 -0.39 -15.01
C GLY A 116 4.43 -1.73 -14.67
N GLY A 117 5.19 -2.82 -14.58
CA GLY A 117 4.64 -4.16 -14.37
C GLY A 117 4.34 -4.47 -12.91
N GLY A 118 3.15 -4.99 -12.62
CA GLY A 118 2.99 -5.93 -11.50
C GLY A 118 3.71 -7.24 -11.81
N ILE A 119 4.19 -7.98 -10.82
CA ILE A 119 4.97 -9.21 -11.01
C ILE A 119 4.39 -10.39 -10.22
N GLY A 120 4.94 -11.58 -10.40
CA GLY A 120 4.55 -12.76 -9.63
C GLY A 120 5.60 -13.86 -9.65
N TYR A 121 5.61 -14.69 -8.62
CA TYR A 121 6.56 -15.79 -8.45
C TYR A 121 5.89 -17.10 -7.99
N ASP A 122 6.52 -18.21 -8.37
CA ASP A 122 6.46 -19.47 -7.62
C ASP A 122 7.74 -19.58 -6.77
N PHE A 123 7.58 -19.88 -5.48
CA PHE A 123 8.69 -20.07 -4.54
C PHE A 123 8.98 -21.56 -4.25
N SER A 124 8.24 -22.49 -4.88
CA SER A 124 8.34 -23.94 -4.65
C SER A 124 9.67 -24.58 -5.05
N THR A 125 10.53 -23.84 -5.75
CA THR A 125 11.88 -24.30 -6.13
C THR A 125 12.92 -24.13 -5.03
N LEU A 126 12.68 -23.28 -4.02
CA LEU A 126 13.64 -23.04 -2.94
C LEU A 126 13.52 -24.12 -1.87
N ARG A 127 14.67 -24.62 -1.39
CA ARG A 127 14.69 -25.70 -0.40
C ARG A 127 14.00 -25.31 0.91
N PRO A 128 13.28 -26.26 1.56
CA PRO A 128 12.55 -25.99 2.79
C PRO A 128 13.47 -25.67 3.97
N ARG A 129 12.89 -25.09 5.01
CA ARG A 129 13.59 -24.78 6.26
C ARG A 129 14.18 -26.06 6.88
N GLY A 130 15.45 -26.02 7.26
CA GLY A 130 16.17 -27.20 7.78
C GLY A 130 16.79 -28.11 6.70
N ALA A 131 16.76 -27.73 5.42
CA ALA A 131 17.50 -28.45 4.37
C ALA A 131 19.00 -28.12 4.41
N PRO A 132 19.91 -29.10 4.22
CA PRO A 132 21.35 -28.87 4.37
C PRO A 132 21.91 -27.94 3.28
N VAL A 133 22.82 -27.05 3.67
CA VAL A 133 23.60 -26.18 2.77
C VAL A 133 25.00 -26.77 2.61
N HIS A 134 25.17 -27.58 1.57
CA HIS A 134 26.45 -28.18 1.19
C HIS A 134 27.54 -27.12 1.00
N GLY A 135 28.75 -27.38 1.51
CA GLY A 135 29.88 -26.45 1.48
C GLY A 135 29.93 -25.46 2.65
N VAL A 136 28.79 -25.17 3.31
CA VAL A 136 28.73 -24.26 4.47
C VAL A 136 28.53 -25.02 5.80
N GLY A 137 27.87 -26.19 5.77
CA GLY A 137 27.66 -27.00 6.98
C GLY A 137 26.57 -26.44 7.90
N ALA A 138 25.64 -25.66 7.35
CA ALA A 138 24.51 -25.05 8.05
C ALA A 138 23.17 -25.45 7.40
N ASP A 139 22.07 -25.16 8.09
CA ASP A 139 20.71 -25.40 7.62
C ASP A 139 20.14 -24.20 6.84
N ALA A 140 19.26 -24.48 5.88
CA ALA A 140 18.56 -23.46 5.09
C ALA A 140 17.39 -22.83 5.84
N SER A 141 17.10 -21.57 5.53
CA SER A 141 16.05 -20.76 6.16
C SER A 141 14.63 -20.94 5.57
N GLY A 142 14.51 -21.63 4.43
CA GLY A 142 13.24 -21.90 3.73
C GLY A 142 12.77 -20.78 2.78
N PRO A 143 11.93 -21.07 1.78
CA PRO A 143 11.39 -20.09 0.82
C PRO A 143 10.87 -18.80 1.47
N LEU A 144 10.10 -18.91 2.56
CA LEU A 144 9.47 -17.75 3.20
C LEU A 144 10.52 -16.74 3.72
N SER A 145 11.71 -17.20 4.13
CA SER A 145 12.82 -16.33 4.53
C SER A 145 13.44 -15.56 3.37
N PHE A 146 13.30 -16.05 2.14
CA PHE A 146 13.73 -15.33 0.94
C PHE A 146 12.60 -14.47 0.37
N MET A 147 11.34 -14.91 0.50
CA MET A 147 10.17 -14.09 0.17
C MET A 147 10.20 -12.75 0.93
N ASP A 148 10.66 -12.73 2.19
CA ASP A 148 10.92 -11.50 2.97
C ASP A 148 11.84 -10.50 2.25
N VAL A 149 12.79 -10.99 1.46
CA VAL A 149 13.76 -10.17 0.72
C VAL A 149 13.11 -9.58 -0.54
N TRP A 150 12.30 -10.35 -1.27
CA TRP A 150 11.46 -9.80 -2.36
C TRP A 150 10.46 -8.78 -1.85
N ASP A 151 9.84 -9.11 -0.72
CA ASP A 151 8.90 -8.25 -0.04
C ASP A 151 9.56 -6.96 0.49
N SER A 152 10.87 -6.98 0.75
CA SER A 152 11.69 -5.80 1.01
C SER A 152 12.05 -5.02 -0.28
N MET A 153 12.51 -5.71 -1.33
CA MET A 153 12.83 -5.11 -2.64
C MET A 153 11.66 -4.32 -3.21
N CYS A 154 10.45 -4.90 -3.19
CA CYS A 154 9.25 -4.24 -3.70
C CYS A 154 8.97 -2.91 -2.98
N ARG A 155 9.40 -2.76 -1.73
CA ARG A 155 9.20 -1.51 -0.97
C ARG A 155 9.99 -0.33 -1.54
N THR A 156 11.11 -0.62 -2.19
CA THR A 156 12.14 0.35 -2.56
C THR A 156 11.99 0.93 -3.97
N ILE A 157 10.98 0.51 -4.74
CA ILE A 157 10.98 0.67 -6.20
C ILE A 157 9.73 1.39 -6.74
N MET A 158 9.98 2.26 -7.72
CA MET A 158 9.01 3.20 -8.29
C MET A 158 8.55 2.71 -9.66
N SER A 159 7.24 2.70 -9.95
CA SER A 159 6.72 2.08 -11.18
C SER A 159 6.20 3.08 -12.21
N ALA A 160 6.67 2.99 -13.45
CA ALA A 160 6.40 3.99 -14.48
C ALA A 160 4.89 4.18 -14.77
N GLY A 161 4.50 5.45 -14.94
CA GLY A 161 3.10 5.85 -15.10
C GLY A 161 2.32 5.91 -13.78
N SER A 162 2.98 6.28 -12.67
CA SER A 162 2.36 6.58 -11.37
C SER A 162 1.60 5.40 -10.73
N ARG A 163 2.02 4.16 -11.01
CA ARG A 163 1.66 2.96 -10.23
C ARG A 163 2.84 2.61 -9.30
N ARG A 164 2.82 1.45 -8.66
CA ARG A 164 3.94 0.95 -7.84
C ARG A 164 4.19 -0.54 -8.04
N GLY A 165 5.21 -1.08 -7.38
CA GLY A 165 5.48 -2.51 -7.34
C GLY A 165 4.33 -3.29 -6.72
N ALA A 166 4.05 -4.48 -7.25
CA ALA A 166 2.91 -5.30 -6.87
C ALA A 166 3.26 -6.77 -7.12
N MET A 167 2.91 -7.70 -6.21
CA MET A 167 3.33 -9.09 -6.29
C MET A 167 2.26 -10.12 -5.87
N MET A 168 2.49 -11.38 -6.22
CA MET A 168 1.92 -12.55 -5.55
C MET A 168 2.97 -13.66 -5.50
N ALA A 169 2.92 -14.43 -4.42
CA ALA A 169 3.71 -15.62 -4.24
C ALA A 169 2.79 -16.83 -4.32
N THR A 170 3.25 -17.86 -5.00
CA THR A 170 2.59 -19.16 -5.04
C THR A 170 3.50 -20.24 -4.47
N LEU A 171 2.89 -21.26 -3.87
CA LEU A 171 3.60 -22.43 -3.34
C LEU A 171 2.76 -23.68 -3.60
N ARG A 172 3.41 -24.79 -3.97
CA ARG A 172 2.74 -26.06 -4.24
C ARG A 172 2.22 -26.74 -2.99
N CYS A 173 1.08 -27.40 -3.13
CA CYS A 173 0.45 -28.23 -2.10
C CYS A 173 1.32 -29.38 -1.56
N ASP A 174 2.42 -29.76 -2.22
CA ASP A 174 3.39 -30.77 -1.78
C ASP A 174 4.69 -30.20 -1.17
N HIS A 175 4.86 -28.87 -1.10
CA HIS A 175 6.07 -28.30 -0.51
C HIS A 175 6.14 -28.51 1.03
N PRO A 176 7.27 -28.87 1.65
CA PRO A 176 7.35 -29.13 3.10
C PRO A 176 6.94 -27.95 3.99
N ASP A 177 7.21 -26.73 3.55
CA ASP A 177 6.83 -25.49 4.25
C ASP A 177 5.41 -24.99 3.87
N ILE A 178 4.57 -25.82 3.21
CA ILE A 178 3.21 -25.40 2.78
C ILE A 178 2.30 -24.99 3.93
N GLU A 179 2.43 -25.61 5.10
CA GLU A 179 1.63 -25.21 6.26
C GLU A 179 2.10 -23.83 6.79
N ASP A 180 3.41 -23.58 6.86
CA ASP A 180 3.95 -22.26 7.21
C ASP A 180 3.53 -21.18 6.19
N PHE A 181 3.31 -21.55 4.91
CA PHE A 181 2.79 -20.66 3.85
C PHE A 181 1.27 -20.44 3.89
N VAL A 182 0.48 -21.43 4.30
CA VAL A 182 -0.98 -21.29 4.46
C VAL A 182 -1.29 -20.46 5.71
N GLU A 183 -0.64 -20.79 6.82
CA GLU A 183 -0.84 -20.09 8.10
C GLU A 183 -0.11 -18.73 8.15
N ALA A 184 0.77 -18.46 7.17
CA ALA A 184 1.41 -17.17 6.95
C ALA A 184 0.43 -16.01 7.18
N LYS A 185 -0.70 -16.02 6.45
CA LYS A 185 -1.68 -14.93 6.48
C LYS A 185 -2.60 -14.88 7.71
N ARG A 186 -2.36 -15.69 8.75
CA ARG A 186 -2.97 -15.51 10.08
C ARG A 186 -2.29 -14.46 10.94
N ASP A 187 -1.00 -14.21 10.73
CA ASP A 187 -0.25 -13.18 11.45
C ASP A 187 -0.38 -11.84 10.68
N PRO A 188 -0.47 -10.68 11.36
CA PRO A 188 -0.36 -9.36 10.72
C PRO A 188 1.01 -9.05 10.08
N ALA A 189 2.10 -9.69 10.47
CA ALA A 189 3.48 -9.28 10.15
C ALA A 189 3.98 -9.46 8.68
N ARG A 190 4.62 -10.56 8.33
CA ARG A 190 5.47 -10.82 7.13
C ARG A 190 4.76 -10.73 5.75
N LEU A 191 5.47 -10.81 4.61
CA LEU A 191 4.93 -11.08 3.24
C LEU A 191 3.90 -10.08 2.63
N ARG A 192 4.20 -8.78 2.65
CA ARG A 192 3.33 -7.68 2.20
C ARG A 192 2.95 -7.70 0.73
N ASN A 193 3.89 -7.43 -0.16
CA ASN A 193 3.53 -6.98 -1.50
C ASN A 193 2.98 -8.15 -2.32
N PHE A 194 3.01 -9.36 -1.76
CA PHE A 194 2.35 -10.59 -2.18
C PHE A 194 0.88 -10.68 -1.74
N ASN A 195 0.02 -11.04 -2.69
CA ASN A 195 -1.06 -12.00 -2.41
C ASN A 195 -0.48 -13.42 -2.36
N LEU A 196 -1.16 -14.37 -1.72
CA LEU A 196 -0.77 -15.77 -1.62
C LEU A 196 -1.79 -16.68 -2.31
N SER A 197 -1.31 -17.72 -3.00
CA SER A 197 -2.18 -18.77 -3.54
C SER A 197 -1.49 -20.13 -3.56
N VAL A 198 -2.23 -21.17 -3.19
CA VAL A 198 -1.76 -22.55 -3.22
C VAL A 198 -1.92 -23.12 -4.63
N LEU A 199 -0.85 -23.72 -5.16
CA LEU A 199 -0.88 -24.48 -6.40
C LEU A 199 -1.36 -25.90 -6.08
N ALA A 200 -2.67 -26.14 -6.22
CA ALA A 200 -3.34 -27.41 -5.96
C ALA A 200 -3.25 -28.34 -7.18
N THR A 201 -2.70 -29.54 -6.98
CA THR A 201 -2.55 -30.57 -8.03
C THR A 201 -3.80 -31.43 -8.15
N ASP A 202 -4.02 -32.05 -9.32
CA ASP A 202 -5.10 -33.01 -9.53
C ASP A 202 -4.92 -34.24 -8.62
N ALA A 203 -3.67 -34.63 -8.34
CA ALA A 203 -3.33 -35.67 -7.37
C ALA A 203 -3.71 -35.30 -5.93
N PHE A 204 -3.48 -34.04 -5.51
CA PHE A 204 -3.91 -33.55 -4.19
C PHE A 204 -5.43 -33.51 -4.08
N MET A 205 -6.13 -32.97 -5.08
CA MET A 205 -7.60 -32.91 -5.07
C MET A 205 -8.23 -34.31 -5.03
N LYS A 206 -7.64 -35.30 -5.72
CA LYS A 206 -8.05 -36.70 -5.57
C LYS A 206 -7.77 -37.24 -4.15
N ALA A 207 -6.59 -36.99 -3.59
CA ALA A 207 -6.26 -37.43 -2.25
C ALA A 207 -7.19 -36.83 -1.16
N VAL A 208 -7.63 -35.58 -1.34
CA VAL A 208 -8.63 -34.92 -0.47
C VAL A 208 -9.99 -35.62 -0.54
N ALA A 209 -10.43 -36.00 -1.73
CA ALA A 209 -11.68 -36.75 -1.93
C ALA A 209 -11.60 -38.15 -1.30
N ASP A 210 -10.49 -38.87 -1.52
CA ASP A 210 -10.25 -40.23 -1.02
C ASP A 210 -9.95 -40.30 0.51
N ASP A 211 -9.70 -39.16 1.17
CA ASP A 211 -9.06 -39.05 2.51
C ASP A 211 -7.70 -39.77 2.61
N ALA A 212 -6.95 -39.73 1.51
CA ALA A 212 -5.66 -40.38 1.39
C ALA A 212 -4.55 -39.60 2.12
N ASP A 213 -3.44 -40.29 2.31
CA ASP A 213 -2.21 -39.70 2.85
C ASP A 213 -1.54 -38.85 1.76
N TRP A 214 -1.09 -37.65 2.13
CA TRP A 214 -0.38 -36.72 1.28
C TRP A 214 1.05 -36.55 1.76
N GLN A 215 2.01 -36.67 0.83
CA GLN A 215 3.43 -36.55 1.11
C GLN A 215 3.88 -35.12 0.82
N LEU A 216 4.55 -34.49 1.78
CA LEU A 216 5.29 -33.27 1.54
C LEU A 216 6.71 -33.64 1.10
N VAL A 217 7.12 -33.18 -0.07
CA VAL A 217 8.29 -33.67 -0.82
C VAL A 217 9.14 -32.51 -1.31
N PHE A 218 10.46 -32.62 -1.15
CA PHE A 218 11.40 -31.72 -1.81
C PHE A 218 12.65 -32.48 -2.25
N GLY A 219 13.14 -32.23 -3.47
CA GLY A 219 14.34 -32.90 -4.01
C GLY A 219 14.23 -34.43 -4.09
N GLY A 220 13.02 -34.97 -4.27
CA GLY A 220 12.76 -36.41 -4.26
C GLY A 220 12.71 -37.06 -2.87
N ARG A 221 12.98 -36.31 -1.79
CA ARG A 221 12.86 -36.77 -0.40
C ARG A 221 11.48 -36.44 0.14
N VAL A 222 10.79 -37.42 0.72
CA VAL A 222 9.64 -37.19 1.60
C VAL A 222 10.14 -36.58 2.90
N TRP A 223 9.61 -35.41 3.27
CA TRP A 223 9.92 -34.71 4.53
C TRP A 223 8.94 -35.05 5.63
N ARG A 224 7.66 -35.16 5.28
CA ARG A 224 6.54 -35.44 6.19
C ARG A 224 5.37 -36.02 5.41
N THR A 225 4.52 -36.78 6.09
CA THR A 225 3.24 -37.26 5.55
C THR A 225 2.13 -36.80 6.49
N LEU A 226 1.00 -36.38 5.91
CA LEU A 226 -0.19 -35.88 6.62
C LEU A 226 -1.44 -36.32 5.87
N LYS A 227 -2.65 -36.09 6.41
CA LYS A 227 -3.89 -36.34 5.65
C LYS A 227 -4.16 -35.24 4.63
N ALA A 228 -4.40 -35.61 3.38
CA ALA A 228 -4.69 -34.65 2.30
C ALA A 228 -5.86 -33.73 2.67
N ARG A 229 -6.95 -34.33 3.18
CA ARG A 229 -8.14 -33.64 3.67
C ARG A 229 -7.83 -32.67 4.81
N ALA A 230 -6.94 -33.02 5.74
CA ALA A 230 -6.55 -32.13 6.83
C ALA A 230 -5.78 -30.89 6.32
N LEU A 231 -4.89 -31.04 5.33
CA LEU A 231 -4.25 -29.88 4.69
C LEU A 231 -5.25 -29.03 3.92
N TRP A 232 -6.21 -29.66 3.21
CA TRP A 232 -7.27 -28.93 2.53
C TRP A 232 -8.20 -28.19 3.48
N ASP A 233 -8.62 -28.81 4.58
CA ASP A 233 -9.41 -28.16 5.64
C ASP A 233 -8.63 -27.01 6.30
N ARG A 234 -7.29 -27.08 6.40
CA ARG A 234 -6.45 -25.93 6.83
C ARG A 234 -6.42 -24.81 5.80
N ILE A 235 -6.21 -25.12 4.52
CA ILE A 235 -6.25 -24.14 3.42
C ILE A 235 -7.61 -23.44 3.41
N MET A 236 -8.70 -24.21 3.33
CA MET A 236 -10.07 -23.71 3.29
C MET A 236 -10.45 -22.95 4.56
N ARG A 237 -9.92 -23.32 5.72
CA ARG A 237 -10.14 -22.56 6.96
C ARG A 237 -9.37 -21.24 6.95
N ALA A 238 -8.15 -21.17 6.43
CA ALA A 238 -7.47 -19.90 6.21
C ALA A 238 -8.27 -19.02 5.22
N THR A 239 -8.70 -19.54 4.06
CA THR A 239 -9.53 -18.79 3.11
C THR A 239 -10.89 -18.36 3.69
N TYR A 240 -11.51 -19.18 4.55
CA TYR A 240 -12.78 -18.84 5.23
C TYR A 240 -12.63 -17.82 6.35
N ASP A 241 -11.51 -17.86 7.09
CA ASP A 241 -11.20 -16.97 8.21
C ASP A 241 -10.69 -15.60 7.73
N VAL A 242 -9.74 -15.58 6.78
CA VAL A 242 -8.95 -14.39 6.38
C VAL A 242 -8.85 -14.15 4.86
N ALA A 243 -9.74 -14.74 4.06
CA ALA A 243 -9.81 -14.63 2.59
C ALA A 243 -8.59 -15.14 1.78
N GLU A 244 -7.48 -15.52 2.43
CA GLU A 244 -6.26 -16.03 1.81
C GLU A 244 -5.72 -17.28 2.53
N PRO A 245 -4.93 -18.14 1.85
CA PRO A 245 -4.53 -18.05 0.44
C PRO A 245 -5.67 -18.41 -0.53
N GLY A 246 -5.58 -17.93 -1.77
CA GLY A 246 -6.41 -18.39 -2.88
C GLY A 246 -6.02 -19.79 -3.36
N VAL A 247 -6.83 -20.41 -4.24
CA VAL A 247 -6.54 -21.73 -4.82
C VAL A 247 -6.46 -21.67 -6.34
N ILE A 248 -5.34 -22.16 -6.87
CA ILE A 248 -5.03 -22.26 -8.29
C ILE A 248 -4.89 -23.75 -8.63
N PHE A 249 -5.72 -24.26 -9.54
CA PHE A 249 -5.73 -25.67 -9.93
C PHE A 249 -4.66 -25.92 -11.01
N ILE A 250 -3.43 -26.10 -10.55
CA ILE A 250 -2.23 -25.88 -11.37
C ILE A 250 -2.04 -26.92 -12.47
N ASP A 251 -2.39 -28.18 -12.22
CA ASP A 251 -2.27 -29.25 -13.22
C ASP A 251 -3.27 -29.04 -14.36
N ARG A 252 -4.46 -28.52 -14.05
CA ARG A 252 -5.46 -28.15 -15.05
C ARG A 252 -5.03 -26.96 -15.89
N ILE A 253 -4.45 -25.94 -15.27
CA ILE A 253 -3.86 -24.80 -16.00
C ILE A 253 -2.79 -25.28 -16.97
N ASN A 254 -1.86 -26.12 -16.52
CA ASN A 254 -0.76 -26.57 -17.37
C ASN A 254 -1.19 -27.62 -18.41
N ARG A 255 -2.21 -28.44 -18.15
CA ARG A 255 -2.78 -29.36 -19.15
C ARG A 255 -3.60 -28.64 -20.23
N ALA A 256 -4.39 -27.64 -19.83
CA ALA A 256 -5.15 -26.79 -20.76
C ALA A 256 -4.29 -25.72 -21.47
N ASN A 257 -2.99 -25.66 -21.18
CA ASN A 257 -2.06 -24.75 -21.81
C ASN A 257 -1.68 -25.24 -23.22
N ASN A 258 -1.92 -24.41 -24.25
CA ASN A 258 -1.52 -24.71 -25.63
C ASN A 258 0.00 -24.93 -25.78
N LEU A 259 0.80 -24.39 -24.85
CA LEU A 259 2.25 -24.53 -24.81
C LEU A 259 2.75 -25.54 -23.77
N ALA A 260 1.91 -26.47 -23.30
CA ALA A 260 2.33 -27.55 -22.38
C ALA A 260 3.55 -28.37 -22.88
N TYR A 261 3.85 -28.32 -24.17
CA TYR A 261 5.04 -28.93 -24.77
C TYR A 261 6.35 -28.14 -24.57
N CYS A 262 6.32 -26.94 -23.98
CA CYS A 262 7.50 -26.08 -23.76
C CYS A 262 7.45 -25.08 -22.58
N GLU A 263 6.45 -25.07 -21.68
CA GLU A 263 6.39 -24.14 -20.51
C GLU A 263 5.51 -24.59 -19.30
N THR A 264 5.41 -23.78 -18.23
CA THR A 264 4.59 -23.98 -16.98
C THR A 264 4.25 -22.61 -16.28
N ILE A 265 3.21 -22.43 -15.40
CA ILE A 265 2.49 -21.12 -15.07
C ILE A 265 2.30 -20.68 -13.53
N SER A 266 1.99 -19.38 -13.17
CA SER A 266 1.64 -18.80 -11.79
C SER A 266 0.64 -17.56 -11.51
N SER A 267 1.03 -16.24 -11.35
CA SER A 267 0.66 -15.29 -10.20
C SER A 267 0.11 -13.76 -10.40
N THR A 268 -0.32 -12.96 -9.34
CA THR A 268 -0.99 -11.54 -9.24
C THR A 268 -0.56 -10.37 -8.18
N ASN A 269 -1.41 -9.61 -7.35
CA ASN A 269 -1.11 -8.23 -6.68
C ASN A 269 -1.93 -7.54 -5.40
N PRO A 270 -1.43 -6.50 -4.57
CA PRO A 270 -1.76 -6.05 -3.11
C PRO A 270 -2.29 -4.57 -2.66
N CYS A 271 -2.34 -4.14 -1.30
CA CYS A 271 -3.21 -3.03 -0.64
C CYS A 271 -2.81 -1.95 0.54
N VAL A 272 -3.34 -1.86 1.85
CA VAL A 272 -3.22 -0.76 2.97
C VAL A 272 -3.61 -0.99 4.52
N THR A 273 -2.94 -0.45 5.59
CA THR A 273 -3.09 -0.93 7.05
C THR A 273 -4.30 -0.53 7.95
N GLY A 274 -4.56 -1.36 8.98
CA GLY A 274 -5.73 -1.34 9.89
C GLY A 274 -5.78 -0.40 11.11
N ASP A 275 -4.65 0.04 11.67
CA ASP A 275 -4.65 1.01 12.79
C ASP A 275 -4.93 2.45 12.34
N THR A 276 -4.85 2.67 11.02
CA THR A 276 -5.29 3.88 10.32
C THR A 276 -6.68 4.31 10.78
N TRP A 277 -6.82 5.56 11.21
CA TRP A 277 -8.12 6.21 11.35
C TRP A 277 -8.62 6.69 10.02
N VAL A 278 -9.92 6.57 9.78
CA VAL A 278 -10.64 7.21 8.67
C VAL A 278 -11.80 8.00 9.24
N GLN A 279 -12.08 9.19 8.70
CA GLN A 279 -13.29 9.91 9.03
C GLN A 279 -14.51 9.28 8.32
N THR A 280 -15.58 9.01 9.06
CA THR A 280 -16.90 8.66 8.50
C THR A 280 -17.93 9.74 8.84
N VAL A 281 -19.13 9.65 8.27
CA VAL A 281 -20.27 10.51 8.64
C VAL A 281 -20.65 10.37 10.12
N ASP A 282 -20.48 9.19 10.70
CA ASP A 282 -20.73 8.90 12.12
C ASP A 282 -19.51 9.21 13.02
N GLY A 283 -18.65 10.12 12.56
CA GLY A 283 -17.35 10.42 13.18
C GLY A 283 -16.25 9.47 12.73
N PRO A 284 -15.03 9.59 13.29
CA PRO A 284 -13.92 8.75 12.90
C PRO A 284 -14.00 7.34 13.47
N ARG A 285 -13.45 6.38 12.73
CA ARG A 285 -13.25 4.97 13.11
C ARG A 285 -11.86 4.53 12.68
N GLN A 286 -11.31 3.47 13.28
CA GLN A 286 -10.13 2.81 12.74
C GLN A 286 -10.55 1.85 11.61
N VAL A 287 -9.67 1.61 10.63
CA VAL A 287 -9.89 0.66 9.53
C VAL A 287 -10.27 -0.72 10.09
N ALA A 288 -9.61 -1.15 11.17
CA ALA A 288 -9.92 -2.38 11.91
C ALA A 288 -11.36 -2.46 12.49
N GLU A 289 -12.08 -1.34 12.62
CA GLU A 289 -13.48 -1.30 13.04
C GLU A 289 -14.46 -1.32 11.85
N LEU A 290 -13.98 -0.93 10.66
CA LEU A 290 -14.74 -0.88 9.42
C LEU A 290 -14.52 -2.13 8.54
N LEU A 291 -13.91 -3.17 9.12
CA LEU A 291 -13.64 -4.40 8.39
C LEU A 291 -14.95 -5.04 7.97
N GLY A 292 -15.09 -5.18 6.65
CA GLY A 292 -16.27 -5.77 6.05
C GLY A 292 -17.59 -5.02 6.24
N GLN A 293 -17.53 -3.73 6.61
CA GLN A 293 -18.72 -2.94 6.93
C GLN A 293 -18.93 -1.80 5.92
N PRO A 294 -20.14 -1.68 5.32
CA PRO A 294 -20.48 -0.51 4.51
C PRO A 294 -20.33 0.73 5.38
N SER A 295 -19.53 1.68 4.91
CA SER A 295 -19.31 2.93 5.62
C SER A 295 -19.34 4.10 4.65
N THR A 296 -19.86 5.23 5.13
CA THR A 296 -19.81 6.48 4.36
C THR A 296 -18.63 7.30 4.85
N LEU A 297 -17.50 7.16 4.16
CA LEU A 297 -16.25 7.85 4.47
C LEU A 297 -16.39 9.33 4.11
N LEU A 298 -16.06 10.22 5.03
CA LEU A 298 -15.89 11.63 4.71
C LEU A 298 -14.50 11.83 4.12
N VAL A 299 -14.41 12.56 3.02
CA VAL A 299 -13.15 12.81 2.32
C VAL A 299 -13.24 14.23 1.73
N ASP A 300 -12.38 15.14 2.18
CA ASP A 300 -12.56 16.60 2.02
C ASP A 300 -13.95 17.10 2.44
N GLY A 301 -14.43 16.59 3.59
CA GLY A 301 -15.70 17.00 4.20
C GLY A 301 -16.95 16.63 3.41
N GLN A 302 -16.84 15.78 2.38
CA GLN A 302 -17.95 15.28 1.58
C GLN A 302 -18.11 13.75 1.78
N PRO A 303 -19.34 13.19 1.73
CA PRO A 303 -19.62 11.79 2.05
C PRO A 303 -19.47 10.83 0.86
N TYR A 304 -18.88 9.65 1.11
CA TYR A 304 -18.64 8.62 0.10
C TYR A 304 -18.88 7.22 0.62
N ALA A 305 -19.86 6.52 0.05
CA ALA A 305 -19.99 5.09 0.26
C ALA A 305 -18.71 4.37 -0.17
N THR A 306 -18.23 3.47 0.69
CA THR A 306 -17.40 2.33 0.27
C THR A 306 -18.27 1.35 -0.53
N GLY A 307 -17.69 0.27 -1.05
CA GLY A 307 -18.47 -0.98 -1.12
C GLY A 307 -18.78 -1.48 0.29
N THR A 308 -19.78 -2.35 0.51
CA THR A 308 -19.88 -3.03 1.81
C THR A 308 -18.72 -3.97 2.11
N ASP A 309 -17.77 -4.14 1.19
CA ASP A 309 -16.46 -4.69 1.53
C ASP A 309 -15.82 -3.87 2.66
N GLY A 310 -16.25 -2.60 2.80
CA GLY A 310 -15.73 -1.65 3.77
C GLY A 310 -14.24 -1.53 3.54
N PHE A 311 -13.49 -1.86 4.57
CA PHE A 311 -12.12 -2.31 4.39
C PHE A 311 -12.04 -3.84 4.42
N PHE A 312 -11.49 -4.48 3.38
CA PHE A 312 -11.39 -5.94 3.27
C PHE A 312 -9.93 -6.40 3.38
N ALA A 313 -9.67 -7.45 4.16
CA ALA A 313 -8.30 -7.94 4.40
C ALA A 313 -7.61 -8.46 3.13
N THR A 314 -6.31 -8.14 2.99
CA THR A 314 -5.40 -8.68 1.97
C THR A 314 -4.02 -9.08 2.55
N GLY A 315 -3.92 -9.15 3.89
CA GLY A 315 -3.07 -10.09 4.64
C GLY A 315 -1.96 -9.53 5.54
N PHE A 316 -1.17 -10.45 6.11
CA PHE A 316 0.25 -10.41 6.56
C PHE A 316 1.08 -9.44 5.69
N LYS A 317 1.63 -8.35 6.29
CA LYS A 317 2.29 -7.26 5.53
C LYS A 317 3.38 -6.38 6.29
N PRO A 318 4.67 -6.23 5.85
CA PRO A 318 5.66 -5.22 6.33
C PRO A 318 5.75 -3.84 5.62
N THR A 319 5.88 -2.72 6.36
CA THR A 319 5.21 -1.40 6.12
C THR A 319 6.12 -0.17 6.02
N LEU A 320 5.55 0.98 5.60
CA LEU A 320 6.15 2.31 5.79
C LEU A 320 5.29 3.20 6.71
N THR A 321 5.92 3.99 7.59
CA THR A 321 5.34 5.15 8.26
C THR A 321 5.70 6.40 7.46
N LEU A 322 4.72 6.97 6.77
CA LEU A 322 4.78 8.35 6.31
C LEU A 322 4.68 9.27 7.53
N ARG A 323 5.71 10.09 7.80
CA ARG A 323 5.66 11.22 8.75
C ARG A 323 5.69 12.55 8.01
N THR A 324 5.09 13.57 8.61
CA THR A 324 5.09 14.95 8.10
C THR A 324 5.67 15.94 9.10
N VAL A 325 6.25 17.04 8.61
CA VAL A 325 6.87 18.12 9.39
C VAL A 325 5.82 18.83 10.26
N GLU A 326 4.57 18.84 9.81
CA GLU A 326 3.42 19.28 10.58
C GLU A 326 3.06 18.30 11.73
N GLY A 327 3.40 17.02 11.64
CA GLY A 327 3.23 16.02 12.71
C GLY A 327 2.31 14.84 12.37
N TYR A 328 1.52 14.94 11.30
CA TYR A 328 0.65 13.84 10.83
C TYR A 328 1.47 12.62 10.43
N THR A 329 0.94 11.43 10.75
CA THR A 329 1.57 10.14 10.42
C THR A 329 0.56 9.14 9.88
N LEU A 330 0.97 8.31 8.93
CA LEU A 330 0.17 7.20 8.40
C LEU A 330 1.05 5.97 8.17
N ARG A 331 0.54 4.79 8.55
CA ARG A 331 1.19 3.51 8.33
C ARG A 331 0.53 2.81 7.14
N LEU A 332 1.26 2.65 6.03
CA LEU A 332 0.72 2.15 4.77
C LEU A 332 1.74 1.32 3.99
N THR A 333 1.27 0.57 2.99
CA THR A 333 2.16 -0.31 2.23
C THR A 333 3.23 0.48 1.47
N ALA A 334 4.24 -0.26 1.08
CA ALA A 334 5.21 0.20 0.11
C ALA A 334 4.77 -0.08 -1.35
N ASP A 335 3.46 -0.26 -1.58
CA ASP A 335 2.80 -0.38 -2.89
C ASP A 335 1.65 0.67 -3.07
N HIS A 336 1.17 1.29 -1.98
CA HIS A 336 0.00 2.17 -1.99
C HIS A 336 0.28 3.60 -2.51
N PRO A 337 -0.58 4.20 -3.33
CA PRO A 337 -0.51 5.60 -3.76
C PRO A 337 -1.02 6.57 -2.68
N VAL A 338 -0.34 7.72 -2.53
CA VAL A 338 -0.78 8.86 -1.71
C VAL A 338 -1.06 10.06 -2.62
N ARG A 339 -2.03 10.91 -2.28
CA ARG A 339 -2.29 12.17 -2.99
C ARG A 339 -1.18 13.15 -2.63
N VAL A 340 -0.15 13.15 -3.46
CA VAL A 340 0.89 14.15 -3.37
C VAL A 340 0.36 15.46 -3.88
N VAL A 341 0.90 16.50 -3.26
CA VAL A 341 0.61 17.85 -3.69
C VAL A 341 1.13 18.03 -5.11
N VAL A 342 2.42 17.76 -5.35
CA VAL A 342 3.31 18.12 -6.51
C VAL A 342 3.71 19.61 -6.62
N ASP A 343 3.23 20.50 -5.72
CA ASP A 343 2.62 21.73 -6.25
C ASP A 343 2.25 22.90 -5.24
N GLU A 344 2.18 24.22 -5.56
CA GLU A 344 1.29 25.30 -4.96
C GLU A 344 1.19 26.69 -5.71
N THR A 345 -0.01 27.21 -6.08
CA THR A 345 -0.24 28.67 -6.43
C THR A 345 -1.20 29.41 -5.49
N ARG A 346 -1.21 30.77 -5.50
CA ARG A 346 -2.16 31.61 -4.71
C ARG A 346 -3.64 31.30 -4.95
N TRP A 347 -4.03 30.99 -6.19
CA TRP A 347 -5.45 30.93 -6.61
C TRP A 347 -5.86 29.56 -7.12
N ARG A 348 -5.23 29.13 -8.22
CA ARG A 348 -5.44 27.80 -8.76
C ARG A 348 -4.68 26.84 -7.89
N VAL A 349 -5.31 25.70 -7.84
CA VAL A 349 -4.88 24.55 -7.16
C VAL A 349 -5.32 23.32 -8.06
N GLY A 350 -4.46 22.30 -8.28
CA GLY A 350 -4.72 20.95 -8.88
C GLY A 350 -3.56 19.93 -8.62
N THR A 351 -3.78 18.60 -8.61
CA THR A 351 -2.97 17.59 -7.84
C THR A 351 -2.44 16.37 -8.66
N ALA A 352 -1.65 15.47 -8.04
CA ALA A 352 -1.34 14.13 -8.60
C ALA A 352 -1.32 12.97 -7.57
N TRP A 353 -1.23 11.73 -8.07
CA TRP A 353 -1.01 10.51 -7.27
C TRP A 353 0.46 10.10 -7.26
N ARG A 354 0.99 9.73 -6.09
CA ARG A 354 2.29 9.08 -5.93
C ARG A 354 2.33 8.23 -4.66
N ALA A 355 2.55 6.95 -4.87
CA ALA A 355 3.32 6.03 -4.02
C ALA A 355 3.95 6.57 -2.72
N ALA A 356 3.55 6.03 -1.57
CA ALA A 356 4.00 6.44 -0.23
C ALA A 356 5.53 6.42 0.03
N GLY A 357 6.28 5.51 -0.60
CA GLY A 357 7.75 5.43 -0.49
C GLY A 357 8.51 5.97 -1.69
N GLU A 358 7.81 6.55 -2.66
CA GLU A 358 8.41 7.46 -3.64
C GLU A 358 8.40 8.91 -3.15
N LEU A 359 7.71 9.17 -2.03
CA LEU A 359 7.68 10.43 -1.32
C LEU A 359 9.06 10.75 -0.72
N ARG A 360 9.52 11.98 -0.92
CA ARG A 360 10.81 12.47 -0.41
C ARG A 360 10.57 13.55 0.64
N PRO A 361 11.43 13.68 1.67
CA PRO A 361 11.39 14.78 2.62
C PRO A 361 11.29 16.15 1.93
N GLY A 362 10.50 17.06 2.51
CA GLY A 362 10.23 18.38 1.98
C GLY A 362 9.15 18.45 0.88
N GLU A 363 8.87 17.34 0.19
CA GLU A 363 7.73 17.29 -0.73
C GLU A 363 6.42 17.39 0.04
N ARG A 364 5.39 18.00 -0.57
CA ARG A 364 4.09 18.18 0.09
C ARG A 364 3.15 16.98 -0.21
N VAL A 365 2.33 16.63 0.77
CA VAL A 365 1.19 15.69 0.69
C VAL A 365 -0.10 16.41 1.09
N VAL A 366 -1.22 15.98 0.52
CA VAL A 366 -2.54 16.59 0.78
C VAL A 366 -3.10 16.04 2.08
N LEU A 367 -3.60 16.95 2.92
CA LEU A 367 -4.42 16.62 4.09
C LEU A 367 -5.89 16.82 3.75
N HIS A 368 -6.79 16.17 4.49
CA HIS A 368 -8.22 16.35 4.27
C HIS A 368 -8.83 17.58 4.93
N ASP A 369 -9.63 18.32 4.15
CA ASP A 369 -10.37 19.51 4.59
C ASP A 369 -11.81 19.16 5.00
N HIS A 370 -11.99 18.66 6.22
CA HIS A 370 -13.33 18.29 6.73
C HIS A 370 -14.22 19.48 7.13
N ARG A 371 -13.84 20.75 6.86
CA ARG A 371 -14.60 21.93 7.31
C ARG A 371 -16.08 21.93 6.90
N ALA A 372 -16.43 21.33 5.77
CA ALA A 372 -17.80 21.22 5.28
C ALA A 372 -18.69 20.27 6.11
N CYS A 373 -18.10 19.28 6.79
CA CYS A 373 -18.80 18.28 7.60
C CYS A 373 -18.03 18.02 8.91
N ALA A 374 -17.83 19.08 9.70
CA ALA A 374 -17.08 19.10 10.96
C ALA A 374 -18.00 18.92 12.19
N ALA A 375 -19.08 18.15 12.05
CA ALA A 375 -20.06 17.85 13.10
C ALA A 375 -20.59 16.42 12.94
N TRP A 376 -20.61 15.65 14.03
CA TRP A 376 -21.08 14.26 14.06
C TRP A 376 -21.55 13.87 15.46
N SER A 377 -22.48 12.91 15.54
CA SER A 377 -23.09 12.46 16.80
C SER A 377 -22.17 11.51 17.60
N GLY A 378 -22.54 11.19 18.84
CA GLY A 378 -21.79 10.27 19.70
C GLY A 378 -22.30 10.26 21.14
N ALA A 379 -21.84 9.31 21.95
CA ALA A 379 -22.44 8.96 23.25
C ALA A 379 -22.23 10.00 24.39
N TYR A 380 -21.38 11.01 24.21
CA TYR A 380 -21.04 12.01 25.22
C TYR A 380 -21.02 13.42 24.61
N GLY A 381 -21.26 14.46 25.42
CA GLY A 381 -21.37 15.85 25.00
C GLY A 381 -20.16 16.73 25.36
N HIS A 382 -20.35 18.03 25.24
CA HIS A 382 -19.32 19.04 25.51
C HIS A 382 -18.83 19.02 26.96
N ASP A 383 -19.72 18.82 27.93
CA ASP A 383 -19.41 18.99 29.35
C ASP A 383 -18.63 17.80 29.94
N GLU A 384 -18.96 16.58 29.51
CA GLU A 384 -18.13 15.39 29.75
C GLU A 384 -16.73 15.57 29.15
N GLY A 385 -16.67 16.08 27.91
CA GLY A 385 -15.42 16.42 27.24
C GLY A 385 -14.60 17.42 28.03
N TYR A 386 -15.21 18.54 28.44
CA TYR A 386 -14.56 19.64 29.14
C TYR A 386 -13.91 19.20 30.45
N LEU A 387 -14.63 18.45 31.27
CA LEU A 387 -14.11 17.87 32.51
C LEU A 387 -12.96 16.89 32.27
N LEU A 388 -13.05 16.07 31.21
CA LEU A 388 -12.01 15.10 30.89
C LEU A 388 -10.76 15.77 30.29
N GLY A 389 -10.92 16.87 29.54
CA GLY A 389 -9.82 17.70 29.05
C GLY A 389 -9.02 18.34 30.20
N LEU A 390 -9.74 18.93 31.18
CA LEU A 390 -9.14 19.40 32.43
C LEU A 390 -8.49 18.27 33.24
N LEU A 391 -9.07 17.06 33.21
CA LEU A 391 -8.46 15.90 33.87
C LEU A 391 -7.13 15.51 33.22
N VAL A 392 -7.01 15.56 31.89
CA VAL A 392 -5.82 15.16 31.13
C VAL A 392 -4.65 16.13 31.29
N GLY A 393 -4.94 17.43 31.40
CA GLY A 393 -3.98 18.48 31.78
C GLY A 393 -3.63 18.47 33.27
N ASP A 394 -4.00 19.52 33.99
CA ASP A 394 -3.71 19.73 35.43
C ASP A 394 -4.32 18.69 36.41
N GLY A 395 -5.33 17.92 35.99
CA GLY A 395 -6.03 16.98 36.88
C GLY A 395 -5.24 15.73 37.32
N THR A 396 -5.75 15.02 38.32
CA THR A 396 -5.21 13.76 38.85
C THR A 396 -6.31 12.71 38.94
N LEU A 397 -6.16 11.59 38.23
CA LEU A 397 -7.03 10.42 38.35
C LEU A 397 -6.50 9.46 39.44
N LYS A 398 -7.36 9.07 40.39
CA LYS A 398 -7.05 8.15 41.50
C LYS A 398 -8.03 6.98 41.52
N ASP A 399 -7.73 5.97 42.33
CA ASP A 399 -8.59 4.80 42.51
C ASP A 399 -9.94 5.11 43.15
N ASP A 400 -10.02 6.14 44.00
CA ASP A 400 -11.27 6.55 44.65
C ASP A 400 -12.05 7.59 43.83
N LYS A 401 -11.38 8.61 43.27
CA LYS A 401 -11.98 9.73 42.52
C LYS A 401 -11.05 10.36 41.48
N ALA A 402 -11.62 11.14 40.58
CA ALA A 402 -10.90 12.13 39.79
C ALA A 402 -10.80 13.44 40.60
N VAL A 403 -9.68 14.15 40.47
CA VAL A 403 -9.46 15.45 41.12
C VAL A 403 -9.01 16.44 40.05
N LEU A 404 -9.75 17.53 39.87
CA LEU A 404 -9.27 18.69 39.12
C LEU A 404 -8.63 19.67 40.11
N SER A 405 -7.46 20.23 39.75
CA SER A 405 -6.78 21.27 40.54
C SER A 405 -6.69 22.56 39.73
N VAL A 406 -6.80 23.70 40.42
CA VAL A 406 -6.64 25.05 39.88
C VAL A 406 -5.85 25.87 40.90
N TRP A 407 -4.96 26.76 40.44
CA TRP A 407 -4.12 27.60 41.30
C TRP A 407 -4.40 29.09 41.06
N PRO A 408 -5.30 29.70 41.87
CA PRO A 408 -5.54 31.14 41.85
C PRO A 408 -4.27 31.96 42.11
N MET A 409 -4.15 33.14 41.49
CA MET A 409 -3.00 34.02 41.74
C MET A 409 -3.06 34.65 43.13
N ARG A 410 -1.93 34.65 43.86
CA ARG A 410 -1.79 35.46 45.07
C ARG A 410 -1.87 36.94 44.72
N ARG A 411 -2.86 37.64 45.29
CA ARG A 411 -2.96 39.10 45.26
C ARG A 411 -1.73 39.71 45.94
N ALA A 412 -1.07 40.66 45.28
CA ALA A 412 -0.08 41.52 45.92
C ALA A 412 -0.80 42.54 46.81
N ALA A 413 -0.26 42.80 48.01
CA ALA A 413 -0.96 43.61 49.02
C ALA A 413 -1.26 45.07 48.59
N ASN A 414 -0.50 45.60 47.61
CA ASN A 414 -0.63 46.95 47.05
C ASN A 414 -0.68 46.93 45.50
N GLY A 415 -1.27 45.89 44.90
CA GLY A 415 -1.48 45.81 43.45
C GLY A 415 -2.94 46.07 43.06
N ASP A 416 -3.18 46.58 41.85
CA ASP A 416 -4.53 46.71 41.28
C ASP A 416 -5.28 45.35 41.24
N ASP A 417 -6.62 45.39 41.20
CA ASP A 417 -7.48 44.19 41.12
C ASP A 417 -7.28 43.45 39.77
N VAL A 418 -6.23 42.64 39.69
CA VAL A 418 -6.03 41.67 38.61
C VAL A 418 -7.15 40.62 38.71
N VAL A 419 -8.05 40.64 37.72
CA VAL A 419 -9.10 39.64 37.57
C VAL A 419 -8.44 38.27 37.34
N ASP A 420 -8.68 37.33 38.26
CA ASP A 420 -8.12 36.00 38.16
C ASP A 420 -8.86 35.20 37.07
N GLY A 421 -8.24 35.04 35.90
CA GLY A 421 -8.81 34.32 34.76
C GLY A 421 -9.11 32.84 35.03
N THR A 422 -8.55 32.23 36.09
CA THR A 422 -8.91 30.86 36.48
C THR A 422 -10.34 30.74 36.98
N SER A 423 -10.96 31.85 37.42
CA SER A 423 -12.36 31.92 37.85
C SER A 423 -13.33 31.40 36.78
N GLY A 424 -13.04 31.65 35.49
CA GLY A 424 -13.83 31.16 34.37
C GLY A 424 -13.72 29.64 34.16
N VAL A 425 -12.53 29.07 34.38
CA VAL A 425 -12.32 27.61 34.40
C VAL A 425 -13.06 26.97 35.57
N MET A 426 -12.96 27.57 36.77
CA MET A 426 -13.68 27.09 37.95
C MET A 426 -15.20 27.09 37.75
N ALA A 427 -15.75 28.14 37.13
CA ALA A 427 -17.18 28.25 36.83
C ALA A 427 -17.63 27.22 35.78
N ALA A 428 -16.93 27.11 34.66
CA ALA A 428 -17.25 26.15 33.59
C ALA A 428 -17.14 24.70 34.07
N ALA A 429 -16.09 24.38 34.83
CA ALA A 429 -15.92 23.04 35.41
C ALA A 429 -16.95 22.71 36.48
N LEU A 430 -17.42 23.69 37.27
CA LEU A 430 -18.49 23.47 38.25
C LEU A 430 -19.85 23.26 37.56
N ALA A 431 -20.14 24.01 36.51
CA ALA A 431 -21.36 23.84 35.71
C ALA A 431 -21.40 22.44 35.07
N ALA A 432 -20.34 22.04 34.37
CA ALA A 432 -20.21 20.70 33.79
C ALA A 432 -20.25 19.59 34.87
N ALA A 433 -19.68 19.83 36.06
CA ALA A 433 -19.74 18.88 37.17
C ALA A 433 -21.15 18.70 37.77
N HIS A 434 -22.02 19.72 37.68
CA HIS A 434 -23.43 19.61 38.09
C HIS A 434 -24.28 18.84 37.06
N ALA A 435 -23.87 18.80 35.79
CA ALA A 435 -24.50 17.94 34.77
C ALA A 435 -24.19 16.44 34.99
N LEU A 436 -23.08 16.12 35.66
CA LEU A 436 -22.73 14.74 36.02
C LEU A 436 -23.43 14.26 37.31
N PRO A 437 -23.65 12.94 37.47
CA PRO A 437 -24.13 12.35 38.72
C PRO A 437 -23.23 12.70 39.92
N HIS A 438 -23.79 13.40 40.90
CA HIS A 438 -23.11 13.80 42.13
C HIS A 438 -23.94 13.44 43.36
N ARG A 439 -23.29 13.42 44.54
CA ARG A 439 -23.97 13.18 45.83
C ARG A 439 -24.61 14.49 46.32
N ALA A 440 -25.64 14.38 47.15
CA ALA A 440 -26.30 15.54 47.77
C ALA A 440 -25.38 16.39 48.69
N ASP A 441 -24.23 15.86 49.11
CA ASP A 441 -23.20 16.56 49.90
C ASP A 441 -22.09 17.21 49.04
N PHE A 442 -22.29 17.33 47.73
CA PHE A 442 -21.28 17.85 46.80
C PHE A 442 -21.04 19.37 46.98
N ALA A 443 -20.06 19.71 47.82
CA ALA A 443 -19.69 21.09 48.15
C ALA A 443 -18.81 21.83 47.10
N GLY A 444 -18.69 21.32 45.87
CA GLY A 444 -17.93 21.97 44.79
C GLY A 444 -16.43 22.16 45.10
N TRP A 445 -15.91 23.37 44.82
CA TRP A 445 -14.48 23.71 44.86
C TRP A 445 -13.92 23.94 46.27
N GLN A 446 -13.17 22.96 46.78
CA GLN A 446 -12.53 22.99 48.09
C GLN A 446 -11.16 23.70 48.05
N HIS A 447 -10.76 24.35 49.14
CA HIS A 447 -9.44 24.97 49.29
C HIS A 447 -8.47 24.04 50.05
N VAL A 448 -7.23 23.90 49.59
CA VAL A 448 -6.22 23.04 50.23
C VAL A 448 -5.41 23.85 51.24
N THR A 449 -5.65 23.65 52.54
CA THR A 449 -4.92 24.34 53.62
C THR A 449 -3.40 24.21 53.45
N GLY A 450 -2.69 25.35 53.49
CA GLY A 450 -1.24 25.42 53.29
C GLY A 450 -0.78 25.47 51.82
N ARG A 451 -1.70 25.56 50.85
CA ARG A 451 -1.41 25.75 49.42
C ARG A 451 -2.39 26.70 48.77
N ASP A 452 -1.95 27.42 47.75
CA ASP A 452 -2.79 28.25 46.89
C ASP A 452 -3.52 27.38 45.84
N GLU A 453 -4.15 26.30 46.28
CA GLU A 453 -4.69 25.22 45.43
C GLU A 453 -6.20 25.03 45.72
N ARG A 454 -7.02 25.18 44.68
CA ARG A 454 -8.44 24.81 44.67
C ARG A 454 -8.59 23.42 44.05
N ARG A 455 -9.45 22.57 44.62
CA ARG A 455 -9.71 21.20 44.14
C ARG A 455 -11.19 20.90 43.96
N LEU A 456 -11.52 20.21 42.88
CA LEU A 456 -12.83 19.62 42.61
C LEU A 456 -12.69 18.10 42.58
N SER A 457 -13.34 17.38 43.49
CA SER A 457 -13.26 15.90 43.57
C SER A 457 -14.54 15.27 43.04
N LEU A 458 -14.42 14.43 42.00
CA LEU A 458 -15.55 13.92 41.23
C LEU A 458 -15.51 12.38 41.09
N GLY A 459 -16.58 11.73 41.56
CA GLY A 459 -16.79 10.29 41.40
C GLY A 459 -17.23 9.92 39.99
N ALA A 460 -18.21 10.63 39.42
CA ALA A 460 -18.67 10.40 38.05
C ALA A 460 -17.57 10.65 37.00
N LEU A 461 -16.72 11.67 37.17
CA LEU A 461 -15.60 11.91 36.26
C LEU A 461 -14.55 10.78 36.31
N LYS A 462 -14.35 10.11 37.45
CA LYS A 462 -13.55 8.88 37.51
C LYS A 462 -14.21 7.76 36.71
N SER A 463 -15.53 7.58 36.84
CA SER A 463 -16.27 6.56 36.09
C SER A 463 -16.14 6.81 34.60
N LEU A 464 -16.55 7.99 34.11
CA LEU A 464 -16.39 8.45 32.72
C LEU A 464 -14.95 8.25 32.20
N ALA A 465 -13.93 8.59 32.99
CA ALA A 465 -12.54 8.39 32.60
C ALA A 465 -12.18 6.89 32.45
N ARG A 466 -12.68 6.01 33.32
CA ARG A 466 -12.50 4.55 33.23
C ARG A 466 -13.31 3.94 32.08
N ASP A 467 -14.54 4.40 31.87
CA ASP A 467 -15.43 3.97 30.78
C ASP A 467 -14.83 4.32 29.40
N LEU A 468 -14.09 5.44 29.34
CA LEU A 468 -13.28 5.87 28.21
C LEU A 468 -11.83 5.32 28.22
N GLY A 469 -11.51 4.38 29.12
CA GLY A 469 -10.26 3.61 29.09
C GLY A 469 -9.03 4.23 29.77
N MET A 470 -9.16 5.30 30.56
CA MET A 470 -8.06 5.82 31.39
C MET A 470 -7.91 5.06 32.70
N ALA A 471 -6.68 5.02 33.22
CA ALA A 471 -6.37 4.48 34.55
C ALA A 471 -5.57 5.50 35.38
N PRO A 472 -5.54 5.38 36.73
CA PRO A 472 -4.62 6.15 37.57
C PRO A 472 -3.18 6.04 37.07
N GLY A 473 -2.48 7.17 36.95
CA GLY A 473 -1.16 7.25 36.32
C GLY A 473 -1.15 7.24 34.77
N ALA A 474 -2.19 6.72 34.11
CA ALA A 474 -2.29 6.60 32.65
C ALA A 474 -3.47 7.42 32.09
N LYS A 475 -3.27 8.74 32.00
CA LYS A 475 -4.22 9.71 31.41
C LYS A 475 -4.03 9.81 29.88
N SER A 476 -4.18 8.72 29.14
CA SER A 476 -4.03 8.70 27.68
C SER A 476 -5.29 9.20 26.96
N ILE A 477 -5.13 9.72 25.74
CA ILE A 477 -6.26 9.86 24.80
C ILE A 477 -6.40 8.52 24.09
N THR A 478 -7.53 7.84 24.29
CA THR A 478 -7.78 6.47 23.83
C THR A 478 -8.59 6.46 22.53
N PRO A 479 -8.65 5.32 21.81
CA PRO A 479 -9.60 5.14 20.71
C PRO A 479 -11.07 5.28 21.14
N ALA A 480 -11.41 5.02 22.41
CA ALA A 480 -12.76 5.31 22.92
C ALA A 480 -13.04 6.83 22.94
N ILE A 481 -12.04 7.65 23.29
CA ILE A 481 -12.13 9.12 23.26
C ILE A 481 -12.17 9.64 21.82
N GLU A 482 -11.35 9.12 20.91
CA GLU A 482 -11.39 9.55 19.50
C GLU A 482 -12.70 9.18 18.78
N ARG A 483 -13.45 8.17 19.23
CA ARG A 483 -14.78 7.81 18.66
C ARG A 483 -15.96 8.63 19.22
N THR A 484 -15.72 9.64 20.06
CA THR A 484 -16.77 10.50 20.64
C THR A 484 -17.31 11.54 19.65
N SER A 485 -18.37 12.26 20.04
CA SER A 485 -19.04 13.28 19.22
C SER A 485 -18.16 14.49 18.91
N SER A 486 -18.55 15.28 17.90
CA SER A 486 -17.87 16.56 17.61
C SER A 486 -17.95 17.55 18.78
N GLU A 487 -19.01 17.50 19.60
CA GLU A 487 -19.14 18.40 20.74
C GLU A 487 -18.28 17.95 21.93
N PHE A 488 -18.14 16.64 22.15
CA PHE A 488 -17.15 16.12 23.10
C PHE A 488 -15.73 16.52 22.69
N TYR A 489 -15.39 16.42 21.41
CA TYR A 489 -14.11 16.91 20.88
C TYR A 489 -13.88 18.38 21.26
N ARG A 490 -14.87 19.26 21.01
CA ARG A 490 -14.75 20.70 21.32
C ARG A 490 -14.59 20.95 22.81
N GLY A 491 -15.40 20.30 23.64
CA GLY A 491 -15.29 20.38 25.10
C GLY A 491 -13.92 19.91 25.60
N PHE A 492 -13.49 18.72 25.19
CA PHE A 492 -12.21 18.14 25.55
C PHE A 492 -11.03 19.02 25.16
N LEU A 493 -11.01 19.51 23.92
CA LEU A 493 -9.99 20.44 23.44
C LEU A 493 -10.02 21.75 24.24
N ARG A 494 -11.19 22.31 24.52
CA ARG A 494 -11.33 23.55 25.32
C ARG A 494 -10.79 23.36 26.73
N GLY A 495 -11.18 22.30 27.43
CA GLY A 495 -10.72 22.00 28.80
C GLY A 495 -9.21 21.74 28.86
N PHE A 496 -8.68 20.99 27.89
CA PHE A 496 -7.25 20.67 27.85
C PHE A 496 -6.38 21.90 27.49
N PHE A 497 -6.86 22.80 26.63
CA PHE A 497 -6.19 24.09 26.38
C PHE A 497 -6.42 25.11 27.53
N ASP A 498 -7.55 25.07 28.24
CA ASP A 498 -7.80 25.89 29.43
C ASP A 498 -6.82 25.60 30.56
N ALA A 499 -6.38 24.35 30.71
CA ALA A 499 -5.23 23.96 31.54
C ALA A 499 -3.91 24.30 30.82
N ASP A 500 -3.43 23.42 29.94
CA ASP A 500 -2.04 23.35 29.47
C ASP A 500 -1.76 24.25 28.24
N GLY A 501 -2.78 24.92 27.70
CA GLY A 501 -2.72 25.76 26.51
C GLY A 501 -2.40 27.23 26.78
N ALA A 502 -1.82 27.93 25.79
CA ALA A 502 -1.43 29.33 25.88
C ALA A 502 -1.63 30.10 24.55
N VAL A 503 -1.95 31.39 24.65
CA VAL A 503 -2.16 32.30 23.51
C VAL A 503 -0.97 33.24 23.37
N LEU A 504 -0.13 33.03 22.36
CA LEU A 504 1.20 33.64 22.24
C LEU A 504 1.41 34.37 20.91
N GLY A 505 2.29 35.37 20.95
CA GLY A 505 2.67 36.18 19.80
C GLY A 505 2.05 37.58 19.78
N SER A 506 2.08 38.20 18.61
CA SER A 506 1.53 39.54 18.33
C SER A 506 1.37 39.73 16.82
N GLN A 507 0.69 40.79 16.38
CA GLN A 507 0.52 41.10 14.94
C GLN A 507 1.84 41.16 14.16
N ALA A 508 2.95 41.55 14.80
CA ALA A 508 4.29 41.60 14.18
C ALA A 508 5.08 40.27 14.24
N LYS A 509 4.69 39.33 15.12
CA LYS A 509 5.38 38.03 15.31
C LYS A 509 4.52 36.82 14.94
N GLY A 510 3.35 37.06 14.33
CA GLY A 510 2.28 36.08 14.17
C GLY A 510 1.51 35.84 15.47
N VAL A 511 0.21 35.55 15.36
CA VAL A 511 -0.63 35.08 16.47
C VAL A 511 -0.66 33.55 16.43
N SER A 512 -0.52 32.90 17.59
CA SER A 512 -0.54 31.45 17.70
C SER A 512 -1.18 30.98 19.01
N ILE A 513 -1.99 29.93 18.94
CA ILE A 513 -2.45 29.17 20.11
C ILE A 513 -1.55 27.94 20.22
N ARG A 514 -1.09 27.60 21.42
CA ARG A 514 -0.15 26.49 21.64
C ARG A 514 -0.57 25.60 22.80
N LEU A 515 -0.24 24.33 22.71
CA LEU A 515 -0.41 23.32 23.76
C LEU A 515 0.94 22.64 23.96
N ALA A 516 1.53 22.75 25.16
CA ALA A 516 2.82 22.14 25.48
C ALA A 516 2.63 20.84 26.26
N GLN A 517 3.30 19.75 25.86
CA GLN A 517 3.17 18.42 26.47
C GLN A 517 4.47 17.62 26.39
N SER A 518 4.66 16.67 27.31
CA SER A 518 5.69 15.62 27.21
C SER A 518 5.23 14.35 26.49
N ASP A 519 3.95 14.27 26.10
CA ASP A 519 3.35 13.10 25.46
C ASP A 519 3.04 13.39 23.98
N LEU A 520 3.86 12.83 23.08
CA LEU A 520 3.68 12.97 21.63
C LEU A 520 2.46 12.20 21.09
N ALA A 521 2.07 11.08 21.70
CA ALA A 521 0.90 10.31 21.27
C ALA A 521 -0.38 11.11 21.54
N ARG A 522 -0.45 11.74 22.71
CA ARG A 522 -1.51 12.69 23.08
C ARG A 522 -1.56 13.91 22.17
N LEU A 523 -0.42 14.52 21.81
CA LEU A 523 -0.41 15.61 20.82
C LEU A 523 -0.85 15.14 19.42
N SER A 524 -0.49 13.92 19.01
CA SER A 524 -0.90 13.35 17.71
C SER A 524 -2.41 13.07 17.66
N ALA A 525 -2.99 12.59 18.76
CA ALA A 525 -4.45 12.46 18.90
C ALA A 525 -5.14 13.83 18.85
N VAL A 526 -4.66 14.82 19.62
CA VAL A 526 -5.18 16.21 19.55
C VAL A 526 -5.06 16.80 18.14
N GLN A 527 -3.98 16.52 17.41
CA GLN A 527 -3.82 16.96 16.02
C GLN A 527 -4.85 16.31 15.07
N ARG A 528 -5.13 15.00 15.20
CA ARG A 528 -6.23 14.36 14.46
C ARG A 528 -7.58 14.96 14.83
N MET A 529 -7.84 15.19 16.12
CA MET A 529 -9.08 15.79 16.61
C MET A 529 -9.31 17.20 16.05
N LEU A 530 -8.27 18.03 16.02
CA LEU A 530 -8.30 19.37 15.44
C LEU A 530 -8.48 19.33 13.92
N LEU A 531 -7.78 18.46 13.19
CA LEU A 531 -7.90 18.37 11.73
C LEU A 531 -9.32 18.00 11.29
N ARG A 532 -9.96 17.03 11.97
CA ARG A 532 -11.37 16.62 11.73
C ARG A 532 -12.36 17.77 11.97
N LEU A 533 -12.04 18.71 12.86
CA LEU A 533 -12.80 19.95 13.09
C LEU A 533 -12.45 21.09 12.12
N GLY A 534 -11.52 20.87 11.17
CA GLY A 534 -11.07 21.85 10.19
C GLY A 534 -9.94 22.78 10.68
N ILE A 535 -9.19 22.35 11.69
CA ILE A 535 -8.09 23.08 12.32
C ILE A 535 -6.79 22.28 12.10
N ALA A 536 -6.04 22.59 11.04
CA ALA A 536 -4.70 21.99 10.91
C ALA A 536 -3.75 22.63 11.92
N SER A 537 -2.90 21.81 12.55
CA SER A 537 -1.90 22.24 13.54
C SER A 537 -0.51 21.67 13.22
N THR A 538 0.52 22.27 13.80
CA THR A 538 1.93 21.80 13.71
C THR A 538 2.43 21.31 15.07
N ILE A 539 2.91 20.07 15.17
CA ILE A 539 3.60 19.54 16.35
C ILE A 539 5.10 19.80 16.23
N TYR A 540 5.62 20.71 17.04
CA TYR A 540 7.06 20.90 17.19
C TYR A 540 7.58 19.99 18.31
N ARG A 541 8.47 19.04 17.99
CA ARG A 541 9.11 18.20 19.00
C ARG A 541 10.17 18.99 19.78
N ASP A 542 10.46 18.57 21.01
CA ASP A 542 11.67 18.94 21.79
C ASP A 542 11.93 20.45 21.96
N ARG A 543 10.87 21.26 22.04
CA ARG A 543 10.97 22.72 22.23
C ARG A 543 11.66 23.13 23.53
N ARG A 544 11.64 22.23 24.52
CA ARG A 544 12.57 22.21 25.66
C ARG A 544 13.04 20.76 25.82
N PRO A 545 14.36 20.48 25.89
CA PRO A 545 14.86 19.12 26.02
C PRO A 545 14.54 18.53 27.41
N ALA A 546 14.71 17.21 27.55
CA ALA A 546 14.73 16.58 28.86
C ALA A 546 15.94 17.03 29.67
N GLY A 547 15.84 17.01 31.00
CA GLY A 547 16.91 17.45 31.90
C GLY A 547 16.42 17.67 33.32
N THR A 548 17.21 18.34 34.15
CA THR A 548 16.83 18.69 35.53
C THR A 548 16.23 20.08 35.58
N SER A 549 14.99 20.20 36.07
CA SER A 549 14.32 21.48 36.29
C SER A 549 14.03 21.70 37.77
N SER A 550 14.39 22.88 38.28
CA SER A 550 13.97 23.34 39.61
C SER A 550 12.48 23.71 39.56
N LEU A 551 11.61 22.88 40.14
CA LEU A 551 10.15 23.06 40.15
C LEU A 551 9.63 23.22 41.60
N PRO A 552 8.40 23.74 41.81
CA PRO A 552 7.79 23.80 43.14
C PRO A 552 7.68 22.40 43.78
N ASP A 553 8.00 22.28 45.06
CA ASP A 553 8.02 20.99 45.78
C ASP A 553 6.66 20.55 46.35
N GLY A 554 5.61 21.35 46.14
CA GLY A 554 4.28 21.14 46.72
C GLY A 554 4.19 21.40 48.23
N ARG A 555 5.22 22.01 48.83
CA ARG A 555 5.32 22.45 50.24
C ARG A 555 5.71 23.93 50.39
N GLY A 556 5.95 24.63 49.27
CA GLY A 556 6.33 26.04 49.21
C GLY A 556 7.81 26.29 48.92
N GLY A 557 8.61 25.23 48.85
CA GLY A 557 10.00 25.28 48.41
C GLY A 557 10.14 25.04 46.91
N ARG A 558 11.39 25.03 46.43
CA ARG A 558 11.77 24.48 45.14
C ARG A 558 12.57 23.21 45.35
N ARG A 559 12.38 22.23 44.48
CA ARG A 559 13.19 21.01 44.40
C ARG A 559 13.53 20.74 42.94
N ASP A 560 14.70 20.18 42.73
CA ASP A 560 15.12 19.76 41.39
C ASP A 560 14.51 18.41 41.05
N TYR A 561 13.83 18.35 39.91
CA TYR A 561 13.16 17.15 39.38
C TYR A 561 13.69 16.83 37.98
N PRO A 562 13.82 15.54 37.62
CA PRO A 562 13.98 15.15 36.23
C PRO A 562 12.69 15.48 35.47
N THR A 563 12.81 16.33 34.45
CA THR A 563 11.72 16.69 33.53
C THR A 563 11.92 16.02 32.18
N LEU A 564 10.86 15.37 31.68
CA LEU A 564 10.79 14.89 30.31
C LEU A 564 10.79 16.06 29.31
N ALA A 565 11.21 15.77 28.08
CA ALA A 565 11.18 16.73 26.98
C ALA A 565 9.77 17.32 26.78
N GLN A 566 9.72 18.54 26.28
CA GLN A 566 8.47 19.29 26.09
C GLN A 566 8.29 19.62 24.62
N HIS A 567 7.39 18.87 23.99
CA HIS A 567 6.89 19.10 22.65
C HIS A 567 5.80 20.18 22.70
N GLY A 568 5.44 20.76 21.56
CA GLY A 568 4.43 21.83 21.50
C GLY A 568 3.64 21.83 20.20
N LEU A 569 2.36 21.50 20.30
CA LEU A 569 1.39 21.67 19.21
C LEU A 569 1.03 23.15 19.07
N VAL A 570 0.89 23.61 17.83
CA VAL A 570 0.66 25.02 17.48
C VAL A 570 -0.42 25.15 16.42
N ILE A 571 -1.37 26.05 16.68
CA ILE A 571 -2.40 26.51 15.76
C ILE A 571 -2.05 27.96 15.37
N ALA A 572 -2.07 28.27 14.07
CA ALA A 572 -1.65 29.55 13.51
C ALA A 572 -2.61 30.03 12.41
N ASN A 573 -2.37 31.24 11.86
CA ASN A 573 -3.07 31.77 10.69
C ASN A 573 -4.60 31.74 10.82
N GLY A 574 -5.34 31.37 9.75
CA GLY A 574 -6.79 31.27 9.76
C GLY A 574 -7.36 30.23 10.75
N HIS A 575 -6.58 29.21 11.11
CA HIS A 575 -6.99 28.21 12.10
C HIS A 575 -7.10 28.79 13.53
N VAL A 576 -6.44 29.92 13.84
CA VAL A 576 -6.62 30.63 15.13
C VAL A 576 -8.04 31.19 15.26
N VAL A 577 -8.60 31.73 14.17
CA VAL A 577 -9.99 32.22 14.15
C VAL A 577 -10.94 31.04 14.27
N ARG A 578 -10.72 29.95 13.51
CA ARG A 578 -11.53 28.73 13.62
C ARG A 578 -11.52 28.14 15.03
N PHE A 579 -10.36 28.08 15.70
CA PHE A 579 -10.29 27.64 17.09
C PHE A 579 -11.10 28.56 18.02
N ALA A 580 -11.07 29.87 17.83
CA ALA A 580 -11.87 30.81 18.61
C ALA A 580 -13.39 30.64 18.39
N GLU A 581 -13.82 30.27 17.18
CA GLU A 581 -15.22 29.99 16.83
C GLU A 581 -15.77 28.71 17.47
N ILE A 582 -15.01 27.60 17.44
CA ILE A 582 -15.56 26.26 17.77
C ILE A 582 -14.91 25.56 18.98
N VAL A 583 -13.87 26.12 19.59
CA VAL A 583 -13.25 25.55 20.82
C VAL A 583 -13.15 26.62 21.91
N GLY A 584 -12.44 27.72 21.61
CA GLY A 584 -12.27 28.86 22.51
C GLY A 584 -11.51 28.52 23.81
N PHE A 585 -11.79 29.28 24.85
CA PHE A 585 -11.28 29.14 26.21
C PHE A 585 -12.40 29.50 27.20
N ALA A 586 -12.40 28.93 28.41
CA ALA A 586 -13.14 29.47 29.56
C ALA A 586 -12.23 30.29 30.50
N HIS A 587 -10.92 30.07 30.46
CA HIS A 587 -9.94 30.87 31.19
C HIS A 587 -9.96 32.32 30.69
N GLY A 588 -10.33 33.26 31.57
CA GLY A 588 -10.63 34.64 31.22
C GLY A 588 -9.52 35.32 30.42
N ASP A 589 -8.29 35.29 30.94
CA ASP A 589 -7.13 35.92 30.30
C ASP A 589 -6.79 35.30 28.94
N LYS A 590 -6.90 33.97 28.80
CA LYS A 590 -6.63 33.26 27.53
C LYS A 590 -7.69 33.65 26.48
N ALA A 591 -8.97 33.69 26.87
CA ALA A 591 -10.07 34.12 26.02
C ALA A 591 -9.96 35.60 25.60
N ALA A 592 -9.77 36.51 26.55
CA ALA A 592 -9.65 37.94 26.29
C ALA A 592 -8.42 38.27 25.42
N ARG A 593 -7.27 37.62 25.70
CA ARG A 593 -6.05 37.76 24.89
C ARG A 593 -6.22 37.21 23.48
N LEU A 594 -6.91 36.09 23.31
CA LEU A 594 -7.24 35.55 21.98
C LEU A 594 -8.12 36.52 21.20
N LYS A 595 -9.20 37.01 21.81
CA LYS A 595 -10.11 37.96 21.18
C LYS A 595 -9.39 39.24 20.77
N ALA A 596 -8.64 39.87 21.68
CA ALA A 596 -7.89 41.10 21.39
C ALA A 596 -6.83 40.92 20.27
N LEU A 597 -6.20 39.75 20.18
CA LEU A 597 -5.27 39.43 19.09
C LEU A 597 -5.97 39.15 17.75
N ILE A 598 -7.20 38.63 17.77
CA ILE A 598 -8.05 38.46 16.57
C ILE A 598 -8.60 39.81 16.10
N ASP A 599 -9.17 40.61 17.00
CA ASP A 599 -9.73 41.95 16.71
C ASP A 599 -8.66 42.90 16.09
N ALA A 600 -7.39 42.73 16.45
CA ALA A 600 -6.28 43.52 15.94
C ALA A 600 -5.84 43.23 14.49
N TYR A 601 -6.43 42.24 13.81
CA TYR A 601 -6.10 41.91 12.41
C TYR A 601 -6.68 42.93 11.42
N ARG A 602 -5.82 43.82 10.89
CA ARG A 602 -6.19 44.81 9.84
C ARG A 602 -6.55 44.21 8.47
N ARG A 603 -6.33 42.90 8.28
CA ARG A 603 -6.65 42.11 7.07
C ARG A 603 -7.02 40.70 7.52
N ARG A 604 -7.89 40.00 6.78
CA ARG A 604 -8.22 38.59 7.07
C ARG A 604 -6.92 37.75 7.14
N PRO A 605 -6.76 36.84 8.12
CA PRO A 605 -5.62 35.92 8.17
C PRO A 605 -5.45 35.10 6.89
N ASN A 606 -4.25 34.55 6.70
CA ASN A 606 -3.91 33.76 5.51
C ASN A 606 -4.87 32.58 5.31
N ARG A 607 -5.28 32.34 4.05
CA ARG A 607 -6.12 31.20 3.67
C ARG A 607 -5.30 29.92 3.75
N GLU A 608 -5.85 28.95 4.49
CA GLU A 608 -5.24 27.64 4.67
C GLU A 608 -5.59 26.63 3.58
N ARG A 609 -4.68 25.68 3.37
CA ARG A 609 -4.63 24.81 2.18
C ARG A 609 -4.69 23.31 2.44
N PHE A 610 -4.61 22.87 3.69
CA PHE A 610 -4.63 21.46 4.05
C PHE A 610 -3.54 20.67 3.30
N VAL A 611 -2.29 21.08 3.50
CA VAL A 611 -1.10 20.40 3.00
C VAL A 611 -0.08 20.26 4.13
N ALA A 612 0.66 19.16 4.13
CA ALA A 612 1.79 18.94 5.02
C ALA A 612 3.04 18.61 4.20
N ARG A 613 4.24 18.97 4.68
CA ARG A 613 5.51 18.50 4.08
C ARG A 613 5.86 17.16 4.67
N VAL A 614 6.29 16.20 3.85
CA VAL A 614 6.88 14.95 4.30
C VAL A 614 8.13 15.28 5.13
N GLU A 615 8.22 14.71 6.33
CA GLU A 615 9.38 14.77 7.22
C GLU A 615 10.30 13.59 6.89
N ALA A 616 9.74 12.38 6.94
CA ALA A 616 10.42 11.14 6.68
C ALA A 616 9.43 10.09 6.17
N ILE A 617 9.94 9.11 5.43
CA ILE A 617 9.28 7.83 5.21
C ILE A 617 10.16 6.77 5.86
N GLU A 618 9.68 6.19 6.96
CA GLU A 618 10.42 5.22 7.78
C GLU A 618 9.83 3.82 7.56
N ASP A 619 10.61 2.74 7.64
CA ASP A 619 10.01 1.39 7.74
C ASP A 619 9.31 1.28 9.11
N ALA A 620 8.07 0.76 9.14
CA ALA A 620 7.25 0.72 10.36
C ALA A 620 7.26 -0.65 11.05
N GLY A 621 8.19 -1.53 10.69
CA GLY A 621 8.01 -2.96 10.88
C GLY A 621 6.75 -3.39 10.14
N ALA A 622 5.99 -4.31 10.71
CA ALA A 622 4.95 -5.01 9.98
C ALA A 622 3.58 -5.05 10.67
N ALA A 623 2.51 -5.01 9.86
CA ALA A 623 1.13 -5.07 10.27
C ALA A 623 0.16 -5.27 9.09
N GLU A 624 -0.94 -5.96 9.41
CA GLU A 624 -1.99 -6.37 8.49
C GLU A 624 -2.51 -5.22 7.63
N VAL A 625 -2.85 -5.55 6.39
CA VAL A 625 -3.55 -4.63 5.52
C VAL A 625 -4.86 -5.17 4.98
N PHE A 626 -5.62 -4.17 4.60
CA PHE A 626 -6.93 -4.20 4.02
C PHE A 626 -6.87 -3.35 2.73
N ASP A 627 -7.91 -3.33 1.92
CA ASP A 627 -8.14 -2.23 0.96
C ASP A 627 -9.58 -1.78 1.06
N VAL A 628 -9.91 -0.70 0.37
CA VAL A 628 -11.29 -0.24 0.24
C VAL A 628 -11.60 0.09 -1.21
N GLN A 629 -12.67 -0.50 -1.72
CA GLN A 629 -13.33 0.05 -2.89
C GLN A 629 -14.11 1.27 -2.42
N VAL A 630 -13.72 2.48 -2.83
CA VAL A 630 -14.55 3.70 -2.68
C VAL A 630 -15.02 4.10 -4.09
N PRO A 631 -16.18 3.61 -4.57
CA PRO A 631 -16.60 3.74 -5.96
C PRO A 631 -16.47 5.16 -6.54
N GLY A 632 -15.81 5.26 -7.70
CA GLY A 632 -15.67 6.49 -8.50
C GLY A 632 -14.48 7.32 -8.10
N VAL A 633 -14.29 7.56 -6.81
CA VAL A 633 -13.16 8.33 -6.29
C VAL A 633 -11.92 7.46 -6.25
N ASN A 634 -12.09 6.22 -5.79
CA ASN A 634 -11.03 5.26 -5.54
C ASN A 634 -10.03 5.84 -4.50
N ALA A 635 -10.56 6.53 -3.48
CA ALA A 635 -9.78 7.18 -2.42
C ALA A 635 -10.57 7.57 -1.15
N PHE A 636 -9.87 7.51 -0.02
CA PHE A 636 -10.37 7.68 1.35
C PHE A 636 -9.42 8.55 2.21
N ASP A 637 -9.90 8.97 3.39
CA ASP A 637 -9.10 9.58 4.46
C ASP A 637 -8.35 8.51 5.27
N ALA A 638 -7.08 8.75 5.56
CA ALA A 638 -6.19 7.85 6.30
C ALA A 638 -5.27 8.67 7.23
N ASN A 639 -5.63 8.74 8.52
CA ASN A 639 -5.03 9.61 9.55
C ASN A 639 -4.99 11.11 9.18
N GLY A 640 -5.85 11.57 8.27
CA GLY A 640 -5.83 12.91 7.71
C GLY A 640 -5.21 13.01 6.31
N LEU A 641 -4.72 11.91 5.71
CA LEU A 641 -4.03 11.84 4.40
C LEU A 641 -4.87 11.03 3.38
N TYR A 642 -4.51 11.04 2.09
CA TYR A 642 -5.41 10.75 0.95
C TYR A 642 -4.81 9.65 0.01
N VAL A 643 -5.54 8.57 -0.39
CA VAL A 643 -4.96 7.23 -0.79
C VAL A 643 -5.73 6.39 -1.91
N HIS A 644 -5.30 5.24 -2.52
CA HIS A 644 -5.92 4.55 -3.74
C HIS A 644 -5.55 3.02 -4.03
N ASN A 645 -6.38 2.18 -4.71
CA ASN A 645 -6.23 0.70 -4.93
C ASN A 645 -5.80 0.15 -6.36
N CYS A 646 -5.70 -1.22 -6.60
CA CYS A 646 -5.24 -1.95 -7.84
C CYS A 646 -5.68 -3.47 -8.02
N GLY A 647 -5.34 -4.21 -9.13
CA GLY A 647 -5.48 -5.71 -9.29
C GLY A 647 -5.57 -6.35 -10.73
N GLU A 648 -4.90 -7.51 -11.07
CA GLU A 648 -5.01 -8.26 -12.38
C GLU A 648 -4.74 -9.85 -12.50
N GLN A 649 -3.74 -10.44 -13.25
CA GLN A 649 -3.87 -11.76 -14.03
C GLN A 649 -2.62 -12.76 -14.16
N PRO A 650 -2.72 -14.14 -14.38
CA PRO A 650 -1.62 -15.16 -14.24
C PRO A 650 -0.88 -15.72 -15.52
N LEU A 651 0.42 -16.12 -15.38
CA LEU A 651 1.42 -16.26 -16.49
C LEU A 651 2.60 -17.26 -16.25
N PRO A 652 3.39 -17.71 -17.25
CA PRO A 652 4.63 -18.52 -17.08
C PRO A 652 5.88 -17.69 -16.70
N PRO A 653 7.03 -18.31 -16.35
CA PRO A 653 8.29 -17.60 -16.10
C PRO A 653 8.73 -16.65 -17.22
N TYR A 654 9.02 -15.40 -16.86
CA TYR A 654 9.20 -14.22 -17.74
C TYR A 654 7.98 -13.87 -18.63
N GLY A 655 6.89 -14.61 -18.53
CA GLY A 655 5.65 -14.36 -19.26
C GLY A 655 5.01 -13.03 -18.86
N ALA A 656 4.29 -12.44 -19.80
CA ALA A 656 3.72 -11.11 -19.66
C ALA A 656 2.23 -11.07 -20.06
N CYS A 657 1.43 -10.30 -19.31
CA CYS A 657 -0.01 -10.13 -19.46
C CYS A 657 -0.33 -8.93 -20.35
N LEU A 658 -0.68 -9.21 -21.61
CA LEU A 658 -1.29 -8.26 -22.54
C LEU A 658 -2.78 -8.55 -22.64
N LEU A 659 -3.63 -7.57 -22.33
CA LEU A 659 -5.07 -7.76 -22.18
C LEU A 659 -5.88 -6.85 -23.12
N GLY A 660 -7.07 -7.33 -23.48
CA GLY A 660 -8.13 -6.57 -24.12
C GLY A 660 -9.50 -7.21 -23.88
N SER A 661 -10.59 -6.51 -24.20
CA SER A 661 -11.95 -7.00 -23.96
C SER A 661 -12.93 -6.54 -25.04
N ILE A 662 -13.70 -7.47 -25.61
CA ILE A 662 -14.85 -7.15 -26.47
C ILE A 662 -16.03 -6.73 -25.58
N ASN A 663 -16.69 -5.63 -25.92
CA ASN A 663 -17.88 -5.18 -25.19
C ASN A 663 -19.15 -5.80 -25.81
N LEU A 664 -19.64 -6.90 -25.22
CA LEU A 664 -20.79 -7.64 -25.75
C LEU A 664 -22.06 -6.78 -25.79
N ALA A 665 -22.23 -5.87 -24.83
CA ALA A 665 -23.40 -4.99 -24.75
C ALA A 665 -23.54 -4.03 -25.95
N ARG A 666 -22.42 -3.65 -26.60
CA ARG A 666 -22.42 -2.82 -27.81
C ARG A 666 -22.66 -3.60 -29.11
N LEU A 667 -22.86 -4.91 -29.01
CA LEU A 667 -23.10 -5.80 -30.14
C LEU A 667 -24.53 -6.40 -30.12
N VAL A 668 -25.42 -6.01 -29.19
CA VAL A 668 -26.79 -6.54 -29.18
C VAL A 668 -27.70 -5.80 -30.18
N LYS A 669 -28.32 -6.58 -31.08
CA LYS A 669 -29.40 -6.14 -31.97
C LYS A 669 -30.75 -6.18 -31.25
N HIS A 670 -31.62 -5.24 -31.59
CA HIS A 670 -33.00 -5.12 -31.07
C HIS A 670 -33.12 -5.31 -29.52
N PRO A 671 -32.26 -4.65 -28.71
CA PRO A 671 -32.20 -4.90 -27.27
C PRO A 671 -33.56 -4.65 -26.60
N PHE A 672 -33.95 -5.59 -25.72
CA PHE A 672 -35.22 -5.64 -25.00
C PHE A 672 -36.48 -5.86 -25.88
N GLU A 673 -36.31 -6.32 -27.12
CA GLU A 673 -37.40 -6.86 -27.95
C GLU A 673 -37.38 -8.41 -27.95
N ALA A 674 -38.42 -9.05 -28.50
CA ALA A 674 -38.55 -10.51 -28.51
C ALA A 674 -37.58 -11.21 -29.48
N ASP A 675 -36.95 -10.46 -30.39
CA ASP A 675 -35.91 -10.87 -31.33
C ASP A 675 -34.52 -10.33 -30.94
N ALA A 676 -34.35 -9.88 -29.70
CA ALA A 676 -33.08 -9.41 -29.16
C ALA A 676 -31.99 -10.50 -29.21
N ALA A 677 -30.86 -10.20 -29.86
CA ALA A 677 -29.77 -11.17 -30.03
C ALA A 677 -28.41 -10.48 -30.19
N LEU A 678 -27.33 -11.18 -29.82
CA LEU A 678 -25.97 -10.72 -30.11
C LEU A 678 -25.70 -10.77 -31.61
N ASP A 679 -25.15 -9.69 -32.16
CA ASP A 679 -24.76 -9.59 -33.56
C ASP A 679 -23.47 -10.38 -33.83
N MET A 680 -23.64 -11.67 -34.12
CA MET A 680 -22.54 -12.58 -34.40
C MET A 680 -21.67 -12.13 -35.59
N ALA A 681 -22.21 -11.37 -36.55
CA ALA A 681 -21.44 -10.82 -37.66
C ALA A 681 -20.58 -9.62 -37.23
N ALA A 682 -21.11 -8.71 -36.42
CA ALA A 682 -20.30 -7.63 -35.84
C ALA A 682 -19.25 -8.16 -34.85
N LEU A 683 -19.50 -9.31 -34.20
CA LEU A 683 -18.53 -10.04 -33.40
C LEU A 683 -17.40 -10.64 -34.28
N GLU A 684 -17.77 -11.24 -35.42
CA GLU A 684 -16.84 -11.77 -36.43
C GLU A 684 -15.97 -10.67 -37.06
N ASP A 685 -16.50 -9.45 -37.26
CA ASP A 685 -15.72 -8.30 -37.73
C ASP A 685 -14.72 -7.76 -36.68
N VAL A 686 -15.12 -7.67 -35.41
CA VAL A 686 -14.34 -6.96 -34.39
C VAL A 686 -13.24 -7.82 -33.75
N VAL A 687 -13.48 -9.12 -33.55
CA VAL A 687 -12.51 -10.01 -32.87
C VAL A 687 -11.18 -10.14 -33.64
N PRO A 688 -11.16 -10.33 -34.98
CA PRO A 688 -9.91 -10.38 -35.75
C PRO A 688 -9.11 -9.08 -35.68
N LEU A 689 -9.79 -7.94 -35.64
CA LEU A 689 -9.15 -6.63 -35.48
C LEU A 689 -8.55 -6.48 -34.09
N ALA A 690 -9.27 -6.89 -33.05
CA ALA A 690 -8.78 -6.91 -31.67
C ALA A 690 -7.53 -7.81 -31.51
N VAL A 691 -7.55 -9.03 -32.05
CA VAL A 691 -6.39 -9.95 -32.05
C VAL A 691 -5.20 -9.33 -32.78
N ARG A 692 -5.40 -8.73 -33.96
CA ARG A 692 -4.29 -8.09 -34.70
C ARG A 692 -3.71 -6.86 -34.00
N MET A 693 -4.55 -6.06 -33.32
CA MET A 693 -4.09 -4.94 -32.50
C MET A 693 -3.23 -5.40 -31.32
N LEU A 694 -3.64 -6.49 -30.65
CA LEU A 694 -2.86 -7.08 -29.57
C LEU A 694 -1.59 -7.77 -30.12
N ASP A 695 -1.64 -8.43 -31.28
CA ASP A 695 -0.44 -9.00 -31.91
C ASP A 695 0.62 -7.92 -32.19
N ASN A 696 0.20 -6.78 -32.74
CA ASN A 696 1.10 -5.66 -33.02
C ASN A 696 1.60 -4.97 -31.72
N ALA A 697 0.79 -4.96 -30.65
CA ALA A 697 1.21 -4.41 -29.36
C ALA A 697 2.44 -5.14 -28.77
N ILE A 698 2.64 -6.42 -29.10
CA ILE A 698 3.84 -7.19 -28.72
C ILE A 698 5.10 -6.63 -29.39
N ASP A 699 5.00 -6.20 -30.65
CA ASP A 699 6.13 -5.67 -31.42
C ASP A 699 6.39 -4.18 -31.18
N VAL A 700 5.36 -3.42 -30.77
CA VAL A 700 5.44 -1.97 -30.44
C VAL A 700 5.79 -1.74 -28.95
N SER A 701 5.47 -2.68 -28.06
CA SER A 701 5.76 -2.52 -26.63
C SER A 701 7.25 -2.58 -26.33
N ARG A 702 7.68 -1.75 -25.37
CA ARG A 702 8.97 -1.93 -24.69
C ARG A 702 8.82 -2.97 -23.56
N PHE A 703 9.93 -3.59 -23.20
CA PHE A 703 9.99 -4.64 -22.19
C PHE A 703 11.10 -4.34 -21.17
N PRO A 704 10.88 -4.63 -19.87
CA PRO A 704 11.87 -4.37 -18.84
C PRO A 704 13.14 -5.22 -18.95
N LEU A 705 12.98 -6.50 -19.29
CA LEU A 705 14.08 -7.46 -19.41
C LEU A 705 14.16 -8.06 -20.82
N PRO A 706 15.37 -8.41 -21.32
CA PRO A 706 15.52 -9.15 -22.56
C PRO A 706 14.74 -10.47 -22.57
N ALA A 707 14.79 -11.24 -21.47
CA ALA A 707 14.06 -12.50 -21.34
C ALA A 707 12.53 -12.34 -21.49
N GLN A 708 11.96 -11.24 -20.97
CA GLN A 708 10.52 -10.93 -21.15
C GLN A 708 10.20 -10.52 -22.58
N ALA A 709 11.11 -9.80 -23.26
CA ALA A 709 10.97 -9.44 -24.66
C ALA A 709 11.05 -10.67 -25.58
N GLU A 710 11.97 -11.59 -25.28
CA GLU A 710 12.14 -12.86 -25.99
C GLU A 710 10.93 -13.78 -25.76
N GLU A 711 10.52 -14.01 -24.52
CA GLU A 711 9.33 -14.79 -24.15
C GLU A 711 8.06 -14.26 -24.85
N ALA A 712 7.83 -12.94 -24.78
CA ALA A 712 6.69 -12.31 -25.44
C ALA A 712 6.75 -12.44 -26.97
N LYS A 713 7.92 -12.30 -27.61
CA LYS A 713 8.06 -12.42 -29.08
C LYS A 713 8.07 -13.88 -29.57
N ASN A 714 8.58 -14.81 -28.77
CA ASN A 714 8.71 -16.22 -29.11
C ASN A 714 7.39 -16.98 -29.01
N LYS A 715 6.45 -16.53 -28.16
CA LYS A 715 5.16 -17.18 -27.90
C LYS A 715 3.94 -16.31 -28.25
N ARG A 716 4.11 -14.98 -28.24
CA ARG A 716 3.11 -14.00 -28.66
C ARG A 716 1.75 -14.12 -27.96
N ARG A 717 1.80 -14.38 -26.63
CA ARG A 717 0.66 -14.52 -25.72
C ARG A 717 -0.15 -13.21 -25.63
N MET A 718 -1.47 -13.34 -25.64
CA MET A 718 -2.41 -12.28 -25.28
C MET A 718 -3.62 -12.84 -24.51
N GLY A 719 -4.43 -11.97 -23.94
CA GLY A 719 -5.71 -12.28 -23.33
C GLY A 719 -6.81 -11.35 -23.81
N LEU A 720 -7.47 -11.72 -24.92
CA LEU A 720 -8.70 -11.13 -25.39
C LEU A 720 -9.88 -11.80 -24.67
N GLY A 721 -10.52 -11.06 -23.78
CA GLY A 721 -11.73 -11.47 -23.07
C GLY A 721 -12.96 -10.72 -23.54
N VAL A 722 -13.97 -10.65 -22.67
CA VAL A 722 -15.17 -9.83 -22.84
C VAL A 722 -15.36 -8.89 -21.66
N THR A 723 -16.25 -7.91 -21.84
CA THR A 723 -16.89 -7.13 -20.77
C THR A 723 -18.36 -6.89 -21.14
N GLY A 724 -19.20 -6.54 -20.19
CA GLY A 724 -20.64 -6.35 -20.41
C GLY A 724 -21.42 -7.64 -20.72
N LEU A 725 -20.98 -8.82 -20.24
CA LEU A 725 -21.71 -10.07 -20.43
C LEU A 725 -23.12 -10.01 -19.80
N ALA A 726 -23.22 -9.50 -18.57
CA ALA A 726 -24.51 -9.39 -17.88
C ALA A 726 -25.45 -8.40 -18.57
N ASP A 727 -24.96 -7.25 -19.03
CA ASP A 727 -25.72 -6.31 -19.86
C ASP A 727 -26.28 -6.99 -21.11
N ALA A 728 -25.45 -7.74 -21.85
CA ALA A 728 -25.88 -8.41 -23.08
C ALA A 728 -26.95 -9.48 -22.82
N LEU A 729 -26.83 -10.26 -21.74
CA LEU A 729 -27.86 -11.21 -21.32
C LEU A 729 -29.18 -10.52 -20.97
N ILE A 730 -29.11 -9.41 -20.23
CA ILE A 730 -30.27 -8.61 -19.82
C ILE A 730 -30.95 -7.95 -21.03
N MET A 731 -30.17 -7.49 -22.01
CA MET A 731 -30.69 -6.98 -23.29
C MET A 731 -31.38 -8.06 -24.13
N CYS A 732 -30.93 -9.31 -24.04
CA CYS A 732 -31.59 -10.47 -24.64
C CYS A 732 -32.76 -11.01 -23.77
N GLY A 733 -33.09 -10.38 -22.64
CA GLY A 733 -34.16 -10.81 -21.75
C GLY A 733 -33.85 -12.01 -20.85
N VAL A 734 -32.58 -12.44 -20.76
CA VAL A 734 -32.15 -13.68 -20.10
C VAL A 734 -31.52 -13.41 -18.73
N ARG A 735 -31.98 -14.14 -17.71
CA ARG A 735 -31.50 -14.06 -16.33
C ARG A 735 -30.11 -14.69 -16.15
N TYR A 736 -29.14 -13.93 -15.66
CA TYR A 736 -27.78 -14.40 -15.37
C TYR A 736 -27.80 -15.66 -14.47
N GLY A 737 -26.95 -16.64 -14.78
CA GLY A 737 -26.89 -17.91 -14.03
C GLY A 737 -27.97 -18.95 -14.37
N SER A 738 -28.95 -18.60 -15.20
CA SER A 738 -29.91 -19.60 -15.74
C SER A 738 -29.24 -20.55 -16.75
N PRO A 739 -29.84 -21.72 -17.04
CA PRO A 739 -29.35 -22.63 -18.10
C PRO A 739 -29.26 -21.96 -19.48
N GLU A 740 -30.15 -21.00 -19.76
CA GLU A 740 -30.14 -20.21 -20.99
C GLU A 740 -29.00 -19.18 -20.99
N ALA A 741 -28.75 -18.48 -19.88
CA ALA A 741 -27.59 -17.60 -19.75
C ALA A 741 -26.27 -18.36 -19.88
N VAL A 742 -26.20 -19.59 -19.35
CA VAL A 742 -25.09 -20.51 -19.59
C VAL A 742 -24.96 -20.81 -21.09
N ALA A 743 -26.04 -21.23 -21.77
CA ALA A 743 -26.01 -21.55 -23.19
C ALA A 743 -25.57 -20.37 -24.08
N LEU A 744 -26.11 -19.17 -23.85
CA LEU A 744 -25.69 -17.94 -24.53
C LEU A 744 -24.23 -17.57 -24.23
N THR A 745 -23.80 -17.69 -22.97
CA THR A 745 -22.39 -17.46 -22.60
C THR A 745 -21.45 -18.41 -23.33
N LYS A 746 -21.82 -19.69 -23.47
CA LYS A 746 -21.07 -20.66 -24.27
C LYS A 746 -21.07 -20.31 -25.76
N GLN A 747 -22.20 -19.90 -26.33
CA GLN A 747 -22.29 -19.50 -27.73
C GLN A 747 -21.41 -18.28 -28.03
N TRP A 748 -21.50 -17.23 -27.21
CA TRP A 748 -20.82 -15.96 -27.44
C TRP A 748 -19.31 -16.06 -27.19
N LEU A 749 -18.88 -16.73 -26.11
CA LEU A 749 -17.47 -16.96 -25.84
C LEU A 749 -16.86 -18.02 -26.75
N GLY A 750 -17.64 -19.01 -27.18
CA GLY A 750 -17.27 -19.95 -28.25
C GLY A 750 -16.95 -19.23 -29.55
N ALA A 751 -17.79 -18.28 -29.96
CA ALA A 751 -17.55 -17.44 -31.12
C ALA A 751 -16.32 -16.52 -30.94
N VAL A 752 -16.17 -15.86 -29.78
CA VAL A 752 -14.94 -15.08 -29.48
C VAL A 752 -13.69 -15.95 -29.61
N ARG A 753 -13.68 -17.17 -29.05
CA ARG A 753 -12.57 -18.12 -29.19
C ARG A 753 -12.34 -18.50 -30.65
N ARG A 754 -13.38 -18.96 -31.37
CA ARG A 754 -13.34 -19.34 -32.78
C ARG A 754 -12.71 -18.24 -33.64
N PHE A 755 -13.26 -17.03 -33.59
CA PHE A 755 -12.77 -15.89 -34.37
C PHE A 755 -11.37 -15.45 -33.94
N SER A 756 -11.02 -15.58 -32.65
CA SER A 756 -9.66 -15.27 -32.18
C SER A 756 -8.62 -16.19 -32.82
N TYR A 757 -8.84 -17.51 -32.75
CA TYR A 757 -7.91 -18.50 -33.26
C TYR A 757 -7.84 -18.50 -34.80
N MET A 758 -8.97 -18.30 -35.49
CA MET A 758 -8.98 -18.15 -36.95
C MET A 758 -8.17 -16.92 -37.38
N ALA A 759 -8.42 -15.75 -36.78
CA ALA A 759 -7.67 -14.52 -37.08
C ALA A 759 -6.16 -14.65 -36.81
N SER A 760 -5.78 -15.39 -35.77
CA SER A 760 -4.37 -15.68 -35.49
C SER A 760 -3.76 -16.67 -36.48
N SER A 761 -4.56 -17.55 -37.08
CA SER A 761 -4.13 -18.42 -38.19
C SER A 761 -3.97 -17.64 -39.50
N ASP A 762 -4.88 -16.72 -39.81
CA ASP A 762 -4.72 -15.76 -40.92
C ASP A 762 -3.46 -14.90 -40.77
N LEU A 763 -3.20 -14.41 -39.54
CA LEU A 763 -1.96 -13.69 -39.23
C LEU A 763 -0.72 -14.57 -39.34
N ALA A 764 -0.83 -15.88 -39.17
CA ALA A 764 0.28 -16.81 -39.42
C ALA A 764 0.56 -16.96 -40.92
N ALA A 765 -0.49 -17.00 -41.76
CA ALA A 765 -0.36 -16.99 -43.21
C ALA A 765 0.29 -15.69 -43.74
N GLU A 766 -0.01 -14.53 -43.13
CA GLU A 766 0.51 -13.24 -43.58
C GLU A 766 1.89 -12.87 -43.00
N LYS A 767 2.09 -13.11 -41.69
CA LYS A 767 3.25 -12.63 -40.90
C LYS A 767 4.14 -13.75 -40.33
N GLY A 768 3.79 -15.02 -40.57
CA GLY A 768 4.43 -16.19 -39.95
C GLY A 768 3.89 -16.50 -38.56
N SER A 769 3.93 -17.79 -38.19
CA SER A 769 3.56 -18.29 -36.85
C SER A 769 4.44 -17.72 -35.74
N PHE A 770 4.07 -17.92 -34.46
CA PHE A 770 4.98 -17.63 -33.35
C PHE A 770 6.25 -18.52 -33.42
N PRO A 771 7.46 -18.00 -33.09
CA PRO A 771 8.73 -18.74 -33.26
C PRO A 771 8.80 -20.13 -32.62
N LEU A 772 8.13 -20.37 -31.50
CA LEU A 772 8.09 -21.68 -30.82
C LEU A 772 6.92 -22.58 -31.27
N PHE A 773 6.25 -22.27 -32.37
CA PHE A 773 5.14 -23.07 -32.89
C PHE A 773 5.62 -24.43 -33.39
N ASN A 774 5.22 -25.49 -32.70
CA ASN A 774 5.39 -26.85 -33.19
C ASN A 774 4.01 -27.40 -33.58
N GLN A 775 3.69 -27.37 -34.87
CA GLN A 775 2.38 -27.76 -35.41
C GLN A 775 1.82 -29.05 -34.78
N THR A 776 2.59 -30.13 -34.79
CA THR A 776 2.16 -31.44 -34.27
C THR A 776 1.84 -31.39 -32.78
N ARG A 777 2.71 -30.79 -31.95
CA ARG A 777 2.50 -30.73 -30.50
C ARG A 777 1.45 -29.69 -30.09
N TYR A 778 1.31 -28.60 -30.84
CA TYR A 778 0.30 -27.57 -30.61
C TYR A 778 -1.10 -28.11 -30.90
N LEU A 779 -1.31 -28.76 -32.05
CA LEU A 779 -2.57 -29.46 -32.40
C LEU A 779 -2.89 -30.62 -31.44
N GLN A 780 -1.89 -31.15 -30.72
CA GLN A 780 -2.09 -32.14 -29.67
C GLN A 780 -2.47 -31.54 -28.30
N GLY A 781 -2.45 -30.22 -28.11
CA GLY A 781 -2.82 -29.56 -26.85
C GLY A 781 -4.30 -29.73 -26.51
N GLU A 782 -4.65 -29.87 -25.22
CA GLU A 782 -6.02 -30.20 -24.78
C GLU A 782 -7.06 -29.17 -25.26
N THR A 783 -6.77 -27.89 -25.06
CA THR A 783 -7.60 -26.77 -25.53
C THR A 783 -7.67 -26.69 -27.05
N VAL A 784 -6.55 -26.95 -27.76
CA VAL A 784 -6.47 -26.85 -29.23
C VAL A 784 -7.31 -27.94 -29.91
N ARG A 785 -7.31 -29.17 -29.37
CA ARG A 785 -8.20 -30.26 -29.80
C ARG A 785 -9.69 -29.97 -29.53
N SER A 786 -10.01 -29.01 -28.67
CA SER A 786 -11.39 -28.58 -28.37
C SER A 786 -11.89 -27.43 -29.25
N LEU A 787 -11.06 -26.93 -30.17
CA LEU A 787 -11.45 -25.96 -31.20
C LEU A 787 -12.22 -26.66 -32.32
N ASP A 788 -12.96 -25.88 -33.12
CA ASP A 788 -13.72 -26.39 -34.26
C ASP A 788 -12.80 -27.01 -35.32
N GLU A 789 -13.26 -28.02 -36.05
CA GLU A 789 -12.43 -28.78 -37.00
C GLU A 789 -11.78 -27.92 -38.08
N ASP A 790 -12.46 -26.88 -38.55
CA ASP A 790 -11.95 -25.95 -39.56
C ASP A 790 -10.91 -24.97 -38.97
N VAL A 791 -11.05 -24.58 -37.71
CA VAL A 791 -10.02 -23.82 -36.96
C VAL A 791 -8.77 -24.69 -36.80
N GLN A 792 -8.93 -25.97 -36.41
CA GLN A 792 -7.82 -26.93 -36.32
C GLN A 792 -7.17 -27.14 -37.71
N ALA A 793 -7.96 -27.27 -38.77
CA ALA A 793 -7.46 -27.41 -40.14
C ALA A 793 -6.72 -26.15 -40.64
N SER A 794 -7.18 -24.95 -40.26
CA SER A 794 -6.47 -23.69 -40.56
C SER A 794 -5.12 -23.65 -39.84
N ILE A 795 -5.08 -23.97 -38.54
CA ILE A 795 -3.84 -24.06 -37.75
C ILE A 795 -2.90 -25.14 -38.31
N ALA A 796 -3.43 -26.24 -38.86
CA ALA A 796 -2.64 -27.26 -39.54
C ALA A 796 -2.12 -26.82 -40.93
N ARG A 797 -2.79 -25.88 -41.60
CA ARG A 797 -2.43 -25.42 -42.96
C ARG A 797 -1.51 -24.20 -42.98
N TYR A 798 -1.73 -23.26 -42.06
CA TYR A 798 -1.06 -21.96 -42.03
C TYR A 798 -0.27 -21.71 -40.73
N GLY A 799 -0.49 -22.55 -39.71
CA GLY A 799 0.01 -22.33 -38.36
C GLY A 799 -0.83 -21.31 -37.58
N ILE A 800 -0.26 -20.76 -36.51
CA ILE A 800 -0.92 -19.75 -35.67
C ILE A 800 0.07 -18.70 -35.17
N ARG A 801 -0.35 -17.42 -35.19
CA ARG A 801 0.49 -16.26 -34.87
C ARG A 801 0.73 -16.09 -33.37
N ASN A 802 -0.22 -16.52 -32.54
CA ASN A 802 -0.27 -16.28 -31.11
C ASN A 802 -0.51 -17.62 -30.40
N ALA A 803 0.29 -17.95 -29.38
CA ALA A 803 0.18 -19.25 -28.75
C ALA A 803 -1.05 -19.40 -27.85
N LEU A 804 -1.43 -18.33 -27.14
CA LEU A 804 -2.60 -18.21 -26.29
C LEU A 804 -3.26 -16.85 -26.55
N LEU A 805 -4.59 -16.83 -26.55
CA LEU A 805 -5.39 -15.75 -27.11
C LEU A 805 -6.46 -15.23 -26.15
N ASN A 806 -7.04 -16.07 -25.28
CA ASN A 806 -8.26 -15.73 -24.55
C ASN A 806 -8.09 -15.80 -23.03
N SER A 807 -8.38 -14.68 -22.35
CA SER A 807 -8.34 -14.53 -20.88
C SER A 807 -9.33 -13.45 -20.45
N ILE A 808 -9.96 -13.59 -19.29
CA ILE A 808 -10.96 -12.64 -18.80
C ILE A 808 -10.43 -11.90 -17.58
N ALA A 809 -10.33 -10.57 -17.70
CA ALA A 809 -9.88 -9.65 -16.67
C ALA A 809 -11.07 -9.06 -15.91
N PRO A 810 -10.86 -8.44 -14.72
CA PRO A 810 -11.95 -7.77 -14.00
C PRO A 810 -12.39 -6.46 -14.69
N THR A 811 -11.61 -5.92 -15.63
CA THR A 811 -11.90 -4.73 -16.46
C THR A 811 -12.25 -3.41 -15.74
N GLY A 812 -12.26 -3.35 -14.40
CA GLY A 812 -12.90 -2.31 -13.56
C GLY A 812 -12.51 -0.83 -13.70
N THR A 813 -11.70 -0.45 -14.69
CA THR A 813 -11.57 0.96 -15.15
C THR A 813 -11.98 1.14 -16.62
N ILE A 814 -11.78 0.13 -17.49
CA ILE A 814 -12.20 0.18 -18.89
C ILE A 814 -13.71 -0.07 -19.05
N SER A 815 -14.34 -0.86 -18.17
CA SER A 815 -15.81 -0.99 -18.10
C SER A 815 -16.50 0.32 -17.72
N LEU A 816 -15.90 1.11 -16.82
CA LEU A 816 -16.40 2.45 -16.46
C LEU A 816 -16.32 3.44 -17.63
N VAL A 817 -15.24 3.38 -18.43
CA VAL A 817 -15.11 4.19 -19.66
C VAL A 817 -16.04 3.73 -20.76
N ALA A 818 -16.34 2.44 -20.81
CA ALA A 818 -17.37 1.85 -21.68
C ALA A 818 -18.78 1.95 -21.08
N ASP A 819 -19.10 3.12 -20.54
CA ASP A 819 -20.43 3.52 -20.06
C ASP A 819 -21.03 2.72 -18.89
N ASN A 820 -20.16 2.17 -18.03
CA ASN A 820 -20.53 1.42 -16.80
C ASN A 820 -21.30 0.12 -17.12
N VAL A 821 -20.85 -0.59 -18.16
CA VAL A 821 -21.15 -2.02 -18.37
C VAL A 821 -20.60 -2.89 -17.24
N ALA A 822 -21.18 -4.06 -17.05
CA ALA A 822 -20.75 -5.08 -16.09
C ALA A 822 -19.29 -5.51 -16.34
N SER A 823 -18.54 -5.66 -15.25
CA SER A 823 -17.09 -5.89 -15.30
C SER A 823 -16.74 -7.31 -15.74
N GLY A 824 -16.26 -7.48 -16.97
CA GLY A 824 -15.80 -8.78 -17.46
C GLY A 824 -16.96 -9.75 -17.68
N ILE A 825 -17.00 -10.82 -16.89
CA ILE A 825 -18.14 -11.75 -16.79
C ILE A 825 -18.88 -11.66 -15.45
N GLU A 826 -18.56 -10.68 -14.60
CA GLU A 826 -19.33 -10.44 -13.38
C GLU A 826 -20.79 -10.11 -13.72
N PRO A 827 -21.76 -10.49 -12.86
CA PRO A 827 -23.11 -9.96 -12.94
C PRO A 827 -23.10 -8.44 -12.73
N VAL A 828 -24.18 -7.75 -13.10
CA VAL A 828 -24.33 -6.34 -12.72
C VAL A 828 -24.35 -6.26 -11.20
N PHE A 829 -23.48 -5.43 -10.61
CA PHE A 829 -23.46 -5.33 -9.14
C PHE A 829 -24.76 -4.72 -8.61
N ALA A 830 -25.15 -3.57 -9.16
CA ALA A 830 -26.40 -2.88 -8.88
C ALA A 830 -26.76 -2.01 -10.10
N PHE A 831 -28.05 -1.98 -10.49
CA PHE A 831 -28.50 -1.31 -11.72
C PHE A 831 -28.42 0.21 -11.67
N ALA A 832 -28.61 0.79 -10.48
CA ALA A 832 -28.39 2.19 -10.17
C ALA A 832 -27.77 2.27 -8.77
N HIS A 833 -26.65 2.99 -8.63
CA HIS A 833 -26.04 3.32 -7.34
C HIS A 833 -25.30 4.65 -7.44
N GLU A 834 -25.16 5.36 -6.34
CA GLU A 834 -24.35 6.59 -6.29
C GLU A 834 -22.85 6.24 -6.28
N ARG A 835 -22.08 6.91 -7.13
CA ARG A 835 -20.65 6.68 -7.35
C ARG A 835 -19.95 8.03 -7.55
N ALA A 836 -18.80 8.22 -6.91
CA ALA A 836 -18.33 9.58 -6.65
C ALA A 836 -17.00 9.92 -7.33
N VAL A 837 -17.03 10.39 -8.57
CA VAL A 837 -15.81 10.55 -9.37
C VAL A 837 -14.88 11.63 -8.78
N LEU A 838 -13.62 11.24 -8.51
CA LEU A 838 -12.54 12.16 -8.14
C LEU A 838 -12.11 12.97 -9.35
N MET A 839 -11.98 14.28 -9.21
CA MET A 839 -11.58 15.19 -10.28
C MET A 839 -10.04 15.37 -10.36
N PRO A 840 -9.50 15.87 -11.48
CA PRO A 840 -8.10 16.31 -11.58
C PRO A 840 -7.69 17.40 -10.58
N ASP A 841 -8.64 18.20 -10.09
CA ASP A 841 -8.41 19.17 -9.03
C ASP A 841 -8.56 18.60 -7.61
N GLY A 842 -8.89 17.32 -7.46
CA GLY A 842 -9.07 16.67 -6.15
C GLY A 842 -10.46 16.86 -5.53
N SER A 843 -11.32 17.72 -6.10
CA SER A 843 -12.75 17.72 -5.75
C SER A 843 -13.40 16.41 -6.19
N LYS A 844 -14.59 16.11 -5.66
CA LYS A 844 -15.32 14.88 -5.97
C LYS A 844 -16.76 15.24 -6.33
N ARG A 845 -17.34 14.53 -7.29
CA ARG A 845 -18.75 14.71 -7.72
C ARG A 845 -19.47 13.37 -7.59
N ILE A 846 -20.48 13.31 -6.72
CA ILE A 846 -21.41 12.18 -6.65
C ILE A 846 -22.22 12.19 -7.95
N GLU A 847 -22.25 11.05 -8.63
CA GLU A 847 -22.94 10.82 -9.89
C GLU A 847 -23.65 9.46 -9.84
N GLU A 848 -24.77 9.35 -10.54
CA GLU A 848 -25.50 8.09 -10.65
C GLU A 848 -24.72 7.14 -11.57
N ALA A 849 -24.01 6.15 -11.01
CA ALA A 849 -23.45 5.04 -11.77
C ALA A 849 -24.54 4.01 -12.08
N SER A 850 -25.52 4.44 -12.86
CA SER A 850 -26.45 3.50 -13.50
C SER A 850 -25.75 2.68 -14.56
N ASN A 851 -26.07 1.40 -14.59
CA ASN A 851 -25.54 0.41 -15.52
C ASN A 851 -26.00 0.71 -16.97
N TYR A 852 -25.16 0.37 -17.96
CA TYR A 852 -25.44 0.64 -19.37
C TYR A 852 -26.77 0.01 -19.85
N ALA A 853 -27.01 -1.28 -19.59
CA ALA A 853 -28.28 -1.93 -19.95
C ALA A 853 -29.49 -1.28 -19.25
N TRP A 854 -29.39 -0.92 -17.97
CA TRP A 854 -30.47 -0.21 -17.27
C TRP A 854 -30.78 1.16 -17.89
N ARG A 855 -29.75 1.95 -18.23
CA ARG A 855 -29.93 3.24 -18.92
C ARG A 855 -30.55 3.09 -20.30
N LEU A 856 -30.12 2.09 -21.09
CA LEU A 856 -30.68 1.83 -22.41
C LEU A 856 -32.14 1.36 -22.34
N TYR A 857 -32.49 0.50 -21.37
CA TYR A 857 -33.85 0.04 -21.15
C TYR A 857 -34.82 1.19 -20.91
N ARG A 858 -34.45 2.12 -20.01
CA ARG A 858 -35.27 3.28 -19.63
C ARG A 858 -35.34 4.34 -20.76
N HIS A 859 -34.34 4.43 -21.63
CA HIS A 859 -34.36 5.25 -22.85
C HIS A 859 -35.30 4.70 -23.93
N LEU A 860 -35.38 3.37 -24.08
CA LEU A 860 -36.18 2.71 -25.13
C LEU A 860 -37.64 2.45 -24.71
N LYS A 861 -37.86 1.90 -23.50
CA LYS A 861 -39.19 1.54 -22.97
C LYS A 861 -39.84 2.64 -22.13
N GLY A 862 -39.10 3.70 -21.80
CA GLY A 862 -39.58 4.85 -21.03
C GLY A 862 -39.19 4.85 -19.54
N PRO A 863 -39.28 6.01 -18.86
CA PRO A 863 -38.74 6.21 -17.51
C PRO A 863 -39.51 5.48 -16.40
N ASP A 864 -40.71 4.95 -16.69
CA ASP A 864 -41.54 4.22 -15.74
C ASP A 864 -41.58 2.70 -16.00
N ALA A 865 -40.85 2.22 -17.02
CA ALA A 865 -40.81 0.81 -17.39
C ALA A 865 -40.24 -0.05 -16.24
N GLN A 866 -41.02 -1.05 -15.80
CA GLN A 866 -40.62 -2.00 -14.77
C GLN A 866 -39.53 -2.95 -15.27
N PRO A 867 -38.57 -3.37 -14.43
CA PRO A 867 -37.57 -4.37 -14.82
C PRO A 867 -38.21 -5.74 -15.08
N THR A 868 -37.64 -6.51 -16.01
CA THR A 868 -37.98 -7.93 -16.24
C THR A 868 -37.19 -8.84 -15.29
N GLU A 869 -37.55 -10.13 -15.21
CA GLU A 869 -36.84 -11.12 -14.36
C GLU A 869 -35.36 -11.35 -14.72
N ALA A 870 -34.92 -10.82 -15.87
CA ALA A 870 -33.54 -10.80 -16.31
C ALA A 870 -32.65 -9.87 -15.47
N PHE A 871 -33.21 -8.77 -14.93
CA PHE A 871 -32.50 -7.78 -14.14
C PHE A 871 -32.18 -8.33 -12.73
N VAL A 872 -31.14 -9.16 -12.65
CA VAL A 872 -30.54 -9.69 -11.42
C VAL A 872 -29.25 -8.99 -11.05
N ASP A 873 -29.02 -8.88 -9.75
CA ASP A 873 -27.83 -8.27 -9.17
C ASP A 873 -26.94 -9.30 -8.45
N ALA A 874 -25.73 -8.89 -8.07
CA ALA A 874 -24.78 -9.77 -7.38
C ALA A 874 -25.20 -10.16 -5.94
N GLN A 875 -26.25 -9.52 -5.38
CA GLN A 875 -26.75 -9.80 -4.02
C GLN A 875 -27.86 -10.86 -4.02
N THR A 876 -28.56 -11.01 -5.15
CA THR A 876 -29.71 -11.93 -5.32
C THR A 876 -29.38 -13.21 -6.08
N LEU A 877 -28.11 -13.40 -6.48
CA LEU A 877 -27.60 -14.62 -7.09
C LEU A 877 -27.06 -15.61 -6.05
N SER A 878 -27.12 -16.90 -6.37
CA SER A 878 -26.56 -17.96 -5.52
C SER A 878 -25.10 -18.27 -5.91
N PRO A 879 -24.31 -18.89 -5.01
CA PRO A 879 -22.93 -19.29 -5.32
C PRO A 879 -22.84 -20.23 -6.53
N GLU A 880 -23.82 -21.12 -6.69
CA GLU A 880 -23.92 -22.07 -7.81
C GLU A 880 -24.19 -21.34 -9.13
N ALA A 881 -25.00 -20.28 -9.11
CA ALA A 881 -25.25 -19.44 -10.29
C ALA A 881 -23.98 -18.67 -10.72
N HIS A 882 -23.17 -18.18 -9.78
CA HIS A 882 -21.86 -17.61 -10.09
C HIS A 882 -20.87 -18.65 -10.64
N LEU A 883 -20.81 -19.84 -10.02
CA LEU A 883 -19.93 -20.94 -10.46
C LEU A 883 -20.30 -21.45 -11.85
N ALA A 884 -21.58 -21.64 -12.14
CA ALA A 884 -22.06 -22.11 -13.45
C ALA A 884 -21.63 -21.17 -14.59
N MET A 885 -21.69 -19.85 -14.35
CA MET A 885 -21.26 -18.84 -15.32
C MET A 885 -19.74 -18.77 -15.45
N GLN A 886 -18.98 -18.95 -14.35
CA GLN A 886 -17.52 -19.08 -14.42
C GLN A 886 -17.11 -20.32 -15.23
N ALA A 887 -17.73 -21.48 -14.96
CA ALA A 887 -17.45 -22.74 -15.65
C ALA A 887 -17.79 -22.65 -17.15
N ALA A 888 -18.98 -22.13 -17.47
CA ALA A 888 -19.41 -21.91 -18.86
C ALA A 888 -18.46 -20.99 -19.64
N ALA A 889 -17.89 -19.98 -18.99
CA ALA A 889 -16.85 -19.13 -19.59
C ALA A 889 -15.47 -19.82 -19.65
N GLN A 890 -15.15 -20.70 -18.69
CA GLN A 890 -13.84 -21.33 -18.58
C GLN A 890 -13.52 -22.24 -19.78
N GLU A 891 -14.53 -22.92 -20.33
CA GLU A 891 -14.45 -23.78 -21.52
C GLU A 891 -13.87 -23.07 -22.75
N PHE A 892 -13.99 -21.74 -22.81
CA PHE A 892 -13.57 -20.92 -23.95
C PHE A 892 -12.34 -20.05 -23.68
N VAL A 893 -11.71 -20.22 -22.51
CA VAL A 893 -10.59 -19.41 -22.03
C VAL A 893 -9.33 -20.26 -21.89
N ASP A 894 -8.41 -20.13 -22.83
CA ASP A 894 -7.13 -20.86 -22.84
C ASP A 894 -6.22 -20.49 -21.65
N SER A 895 -6.28 -19.23 -21.21
CA SER A 895 -5.49 -18.71 -20.09
C SER A 895 -6.28 -18.87 -18.78
N SER A 896 -6.75 -17.78 -18.16
CA SER A 896 -7.59 -17.85 -16.95
C SER A 896 -8.60 -16.70 -16.86
N ILE A 897 -9.45 -16.76 -15.83
CA ILE A 897 -10.55 -15.84 -15.54
C ILE A 897 -10.33 -15.21 -14.16
N SER A 898 -10.46 -13.89 -14.06
CA SER A 898 -10.72 -13.20 -12.79
C SER A 898 -12.23 -13.18 -12.56
N LYS A 899 -12.68 -13.83 -11.49
CA LYS A 899 -14.08 -13.92 -11.05
C LYS A 899 -14.12 -14.01 -9.53
N THR A 900 -15.00 -13.25 -8.89
CA THR A 900 -15.33 -13.41 -7.47
C THR A 900 -16.62 -14.21 -7.31
N ILE A 901 -16.62 -15.27 -6.50
CA ILE A 901 -17.87 -15.96 -6.12
C ILE A 901 -18.38 -15.32 -4.82
N ASN A 902 -19.42 -14.48 -4.93
CA ASN A 902 -20.03 -13.82 -3.78
C ASN A 902 -20.88 -14.83 -2.98
N LEU A 903 -20.69 -14.86 -1.66
CA LEU A 903 -21.34 -15.82 -0.76
C LEU A 903 -22.19 -15.08 0.30
N PRO A 904 -23.29 -15.68 0.80
CA PRO A 904 -24.01 -15.13 1.94
C PRO A 904 -23.22 -15.33 3.25
N GLU A 905 -23.37 -14.42 4.23
CA GLU A 905 -22.73 -14.56 5.55
C GLU A 905 -23.04 -15.91 6.22
N SER A 906 -24.28 -16.36 6.07
CA SER A 906 -24.83 -17.56 6.70
C SER A 906 -24.36 -18.88 6.10
N ILE A 907 -23.51 -18.87 5.06
CA ILE A 907 -22.95 -20.12 4.51
C ILE A 907 -22.08 -20.83 5.56
N SER A 908 -22.27 -22.14 5.69
CA SER A 908 -21.49 -22.98 6.60
C SER A 908 -20.08 -23.24 6.06
N PHE A 909 -19.15 -23.61 6.96
CA PHE A 909 -17.79 -23.95 6.54
C PHE A 909 -17.74 -25.13 5.55
N GLU A 910 -18.58 -26.14 5.71
CA GLU A 910 -18.65 -27.27 4.78
C GLU A 910 -19.20 -26.83 3.40
N ALA A 911 -20.30 -26.07 3.36
CA ALA A 911 -20.83 -25.56 2.08
C ALA A 911 -19.85 -24.58 1.38
N PHE A 912 -19.08 -23.80 2.15
CA PHE A 912 -17.98 -23.00 1.62
C PHE A 912 -16.86 -23.86 1.01
N LYS A 913 -16.46 -24.93 1.69
CA LYS A 913 -15.44 -25.87 1.20
C LYS A 913 -15.91 -26.59 -0.07
N ASP A 914 -17.19 -26.95 -0.12
CA ASP A 914 -17.80 -27.63 -1.26
C ASP A 914 -17.84 -26.73 -2.51
N ILE A 915 -17.88 -25.40 -2.39
CA ILE A 915 -17.78 -24.47 -3.53
C ILE A 915 -16.41 -24.56 -4.23
N TYR A 916 -15.31 -24.71 -3.48
CA TYR A 916 -14.00 -24.94 -4.08
C TYR A 916 -13.89 -26.34 -4.71
N ALA A 917 -14.53 -27.36 -4.11
CA ALA A 917 -14.60 -28.70 -4.70
C ALA A 917 -15.52 -28.76 -5.94
N GLU A 918 -16.58 -27.97 -5.99
CA GLU A 918 -17.48 -27.81 -7.14
C GLU A 918 -16.79 -27.04 -8.25
N ALA A 919 -16.13 -25.91 -7.97
CA ALA A 919 -15.27 -25.22 -8.93
C ALA A 919 -14.21 -26.17 -9.53
N TYR A 920 -13.63 -27.04 -8.70
CA TYR A 920 -12.73 -28.09 -9.18
C TYR A 920 -13.45 -29.12 -10.07
N ARG A 921 -14.66 -29.60 -9.73
CA ARG A 921 -15.41 -30.56 -10.55
C ARG A 921 -15.94 -29.98 -11.87
N LEU A 922 -16.35 -28.71 -11.87
CA LEU A 922 -16.84 -27.97 -13.04
C LEU A 922 -15.74 -27.50 -14.01
N GLY A 923 -14.47 -27.82 -13.75
CA GLY A 923 -13.38 -27.50 -14.68
C GLY A 923 -12.77 -26.10 -14.53
N CYS A 924 -13.16 -25.30 -13.52
CA CYS A 924 -12.53 -23.99 -13.24
C CYS A 924 -11.01 -24.13 -13.04
N LYS A 925 -10.23 -23.14 -13.47
CA LYS A 925 -8.75 -23.11 -13.33
C LYS A 925 -8.28 -22.53 -11.99
N GLY A 926 -9.15 -21.83 -11.27
CA GLY A 926 -8.96 -21.35 -9.91
C GLY A 926 -10.30 -20.90 -9.32
N CYS A 927 -10.31 -20.59 -8.03
CA CYS A 927 -11.51 -20.11 -7.33
C CYS A 927 -11.16 -19.04 -6.30
N THR A 928 -11.91 -17.93 -6.32
CA THR A 928 -11.83 -16.84 -5.36
C THR A 928 -13.23 -16.58 -4.83
N THR A 929 -13.50 -17.02 -3.60
CA THR A 929 -14.75 -16.71 -2.90
C THR A 929 -14.63 -15.42 -2.12
N TYR A 930 -15.71 -14.66 -2.02
CA TYR A 930 -15.84 -13.59 -1.05
C TYR A 930 -17.04 -13.86 -0.14
N ARG A 931 -16.75 -14.15 1.13
CA ARG A 931 -17.75 -14.45 2.17
C ARG A 931 -17.77 -13.34 3.22
N PRO A 932 -18.94 -12.78 3.57
CA PRO A 932 -19.10 -11.91 4.72
C PRO A 932 -18.87 -12.64 6.03
N ASN A 933 -17.98 -12.07 6.83
CA ASN A 933 -17.76 -12.38 8.23
C ASN A 933 -17.05 -11.20 8.92
N LYS A 934 -16.77 -11.34 10.22
CA LYS A 934 -16.17 -10.30 11.10
C LYS A 934 -14.72 -9.86 10.74
N VAL A 935 -14.11 -10.48 9.74
CA VAL A 935 -12.78 -10.19 9.19
C VAL A 935 -12.87 -9.65 7.74
N THR A 936 -14.02 -9.81 7.06
CA THR A 936 -14.11 -9.71 5.58
C THR A 936 -15.26 -8.86 5.00
N GLY A 937 -16.55 -9.11 5.34
CA GLY A 937 -17.74 -8.33 4.87
C GLY A 937 -18.55 -8.73 3.63
N SER A 938 -19.65 -7.99 3.35
CA SER A 938 -20.50 -8.09 2.13
C SER A 938 -20.11 -7.05 1.05
N VAL A 939 -20.94 -6.69 0.04
CA VAL A 939 -20.38 -6.18 -1.25
C VAL A 939 -20.71 -4.73 -1.69
N LEU A 940 -21.95 -4.34 -2.04
CA LEU A 940 -22.45 -2.93 -1.99
C LEU A 940 -23.95 -2.93 -1.60
N SER A 941 -24.46 -1.85 -0.97
CA SER A 941 -25.82 -1.81 -0.38
C SER A 941 -26.86 -1.09 -1.24
N THR A 942 -28.06 -1.67 -1.37
CA THR A 942 -29.23 -1.08 -2.05
C THR A 942 -30.25 -0.50 -1.07
N THR A 943 -30.78 0.70 -1.35
CA THR A 943 -31.68 1.43 -0.44
C THR A 943 -33.16 1.08 -0.69
N PRO A 944 -33.96 0.80 0.36
CA PRO A 944 -35.43 0.80 0.29
C PRO A 944 -36.03 2.19 -0.01
N ALA A 945 -37.36 2.26 -0.12
CA ALA A 945 -38.10 3.42 -0.63
C ALA A 945 -37.91 4.75 0.15
N VAL A 946 -38.12 5.85 -0.58
CA VAL A 946 -37.68 7.23 -0.27
C VAL A 946 -38.57 8.00 0.70
N THR A 947 -37.94 8.83 1.55
CA THR A 947 -38.49 10.12 2.01
C THR A 947 -37.57 11.28 1.59
N ALA A 948 -38.14 12.45 1.25
CA ALA A 948 -37.52 13.42 0.34
C ALA A 948 -36.54 14.44 0.98
N PRO A 949 -35.63 15.07 0.19
CA PRO A 949 -34.49 15.86 0.69
C PRO A 949 -34.65 17.40 0.51
N THR A 950 -33.64 18.17 0.96
CA THR A 950 -33.34 19.55 0.52
C THR A 950 -31.81 19.82 0.56
N PRO A 951 -31.25 20.81 -0.18
CA PRO A 951 -29.95 20.63 -0.86
C PRO A 951 -28.78 21.54 -0.42
N ALA A 952 -27.57 21.28 -0.95
CA ALA A 952 -26.36 22.11 -0.80
C ALA A 952 -25.58 22.31 -2.14
N PRO A 953 -24.79 23.40 -2.33
CA PRO A 953 -24.13 23.73 -3.62
C PRO A 953 -22.60 23.45 -3.70
N GLU A 954 -22.01 23.60 -4.90
CA GLU A 954 -20.67 23.11 -5.32
C GLU A 954 -19.44 24.04 -5.03
N ALA A 955 -18.19 23.49 -5.08
CA ALA A 955 -17.12 23.81 -6.10
C ALA A 955 -15.59 23.80 -5.70
N LYS A 956 -14.77 22.96 -6.41
CA LYS A 956 -13.39 23.19 -7.00
C LYS A 956 -12.09 23.25 -6.10
N GLY A 957 -10.95 22.61 -6.52
CA GLY A 957 -9.85 22.02 -5.65
C GLY A 957 -8.30 22.41 -5.78
N GLY A 958 -7.31 21.53 -5.41
CA GLY A 958 -5.92 21.67 -4.77
C GLY A 958 -4.52 21.53 -5.53
N VAL A 959 -3.54 22.51 -5.60
CA VAL A 959 -2.02 22.49 -6.00
C VAL A 959 -1.20 23.68 -6.79
N VAL A 960 -0.12 23.49 -7.68
CA VAL A 960 0.93 24.42 -8.43
C VAL A 960 2.58 24.39 -8.35
N TYR A 961 3.46 23.41 -8.73
CA TYR A 961 4.99 23.08 -8.75
C TYR A 961 6.14 23.18 -7.62
N ILE A 962 7.37 22.51 -7.77
CA ILE A 962 8.66 22.38 -6.90
C ILE A 962 9.92 21.58 -7.59
N ALA A 963 11.25 21.32 -7.26
CA ALA A 963 12.51 21.76 -6.46
C ALA A 963 13.91 20.99 -6.85
N GLN A 964 15.15 21.15 -6.21
CA GLN A 964 16.55 20.66 -6.68
C GLN A 964 17.79 20.38 -5.67
N PRO A 965 19.01 19.87 -6.10
CA PRO A 965 20.27 19.57 -5.30
C PRO A 965 21.35 20.68 -5.10
N LEU A 966 22.49 20.38 -4.41
CA LEU A 966 23.63 21.30 -4.10
C LEU A 966 24.81 21.31 -5.11
N ASP A 967 25.39 22.49 -5.35
CA ASP A 967 26.58 22.74 -6.18
C ASP A 967 27.93 22.44 -5.48
N ARG A 968 28.99 22.26 -6.28
CA ARG A 968 30.37 21.98 -5.82
C ARG A 968 31.30 23.20 -6.01
N PRO A 969 31.94 23.72 -4.94
CA PRO A 969 33.02 24.70 -5.03
C PRO A 969 34.24 24.27 -5.87
N GLN A 970 35.07 25.23 -6.30
CA GLN A 970 36.36 24.93 -6.94
C GLN A 970 37.33 24.25 -5.96
N GLU A 971 37.47 24.78 -4.75
CA GLU A 971 38.36 24.29 -3.70
C GLU A 971 37.57 23.78 -2.49
N LEU A 972 38.08 22.73 -1.83
CA LEU A 972 37.49 22.11 -0.64
C LEU A 972 38.60 21.75 0.35
N PRO A 973 38.56 22.19 1.63
CA PRO A 973 39.49 21.72 2.64
C PRO A 973 39.22 20.25 2.98
N GLY A 974 40.25 19.43 3.15
CA GLY A 974 40.09 18.00 3.42
C GLY A 974 41.22 17.39 4.24
N LEU A 975 41.04 16.16 4.69
CA LEU A 975 42.02 15.37 5.42
C LEU A 975 42.18 13.99 4.76
N THR A 976 43.42 13.48 4.69
CA THR A 976 43.71 12.15 4.15
C THR A 976 44.26 11.24 5.25
N TYR A 977 43.50 10.20 5.55
CA TYR A 977 43.82 9.17 6.53
C TYR A 977 44.42 7.94 5.83
N LYS A 978 45.28 7.19 6.53
CA LYS A 978 45.98 6.02 5.98
C LYS A 978 45.67 4.78 6.84
N ILE A 979 44.99 3.80 6.27
CA ILE A 979 44.77 2.48 6.88
C ILE A 979 45.81 1.51 6.31
N LYS A 980 46.54 0.79 7.18
CA LYS A 980 47.27 -0.43 6.80
C LYS A 980 46.51 -1.63 7.36
N TRP A 981 45.70 -2.28 6.53
CA TRP A 981 44.97 -3.49 6.92
C TRP A 981 45.96 -4.67 7.09
N PRO A 982 45.88 -5.46 8.18
CA PRO A 982 46.71 -6.66 8.33
C PRO A 982 46.52 -7.63 7.16
N GLY A 983 47.62 -8.24 6.70
CA GLY A 983 47.61 -9.12 5.53
C GLY A 983 47.51 -8.41 4.16
N SER A 984 47.52 -7.08 4.10
CA SER A 984 47.60 -6.32 2.84
C SER A 984 48.98 -5.67 2.65
N ASP A 985 49.62 -5.95 1.51
CA ASP A 985 50.88 -5.30 1.09
C ASP A 985 50.72 -3.81 0.77
N HIS A 986 49.48 -3.35 0.59
CA HIS A 986 49.16 -1.99 0.16
C HIS A 986 48.25 -1.29 1.17
N ALA A 987 48.65 -0.08 1.55
CA ALA A 987 47.86 0.80 2.40
C ALA A 987 46.74 1.48 1.60
N ILE A 988 45.60 1.68 2.26
CA ILE A 988 44.43 2.37 1.73
C ILE A 988 44.45 3.80 2.27
N TYR A 989 44.22 4.75 1.36
CA TYR A 989 44.21 6.18 1.63
C TYR A 989 42.78 6.69 1.48
N ILE A 990 42.25 7.31 2.53
CA ILE A 990 40.88 7.82 2.60
C ILE A 990 40.97 9.33 2.72
N THR A 991 40.71 10.03 1.62
CA THR A 991 40.61 11.49 1.59
C THR A 991 39.15 11.88 1.76
N ILE A 992 38.82 12.64 2.81
CA ILE A 992 37.50 13.24 2.99
C ILE A 992 37.66 14.75 2.84
N ASN A 993 36.85 15.33 1.94
CA ASN A 993 36.80 16.76 1.67
C ASN A 993 35.51 17.34 2.26
N ASP A 994 35.63 18.47 2.94
CA ASP A 994 34.54 19.22 3.54
C ASP A 994 34.10 20.39 2.65
N ILE A 995 32.85 20.80 2.82
CA ILE A 995 32.40 22.16 2.49
C ILE A 995 32.22 22.96 3.79
N VAL A 996 32.59 24.25 3.76
CA VAL A 996 32.28 25.20 4.83
C VAL A 996 30.96 25.88 4.48
N GLN A 997 29.95 25.72 5.33
CA GLN A 997 28.62 26.29 5.15
C GLN A 997 28.13 26.85 6.48
N ASP A 998 27.64 28.09 6.48
CA ASP A 998 27.15 28.82 7.67
C ASP A 998 28.13 28.81 8.86
N GLY A 999 29.44 28.85 8.56
CA GLY A 999 30.52 28.83 9.55
C GLY A 999 30.90 27.44 10.08
N ARG A 1000 30.23 26.36 9.66
CA ARG A 1000 30.51 24.98 10.09
C ARG A 1000 31.16 24.18 8.96
N ARG A 1001 32.14 23.31 9.28
CA ARG A 1001 32.63 22.27 8.37
C ARG A 1001 31.65 21.09 8.38
N ARG A 1002 31.40 20.53 7.20
CA ARG A 1002 30.62 19.31 6.99
C ARG A 1002 31.24 18.52 5.84
N PRO A 1003 31.21 17.17 5.88
CA PRO A 1003 31.72 16.37 4.78
C PRO A 1003 30.93 16.65 3.50
N PHE A 1004 31.62 16.59 2.36
CA PHE A 1004 31.06 16.85 1.04
C PHE A 1004 31.36 15.71 0.04
N GLU A 1005 32.56 15.14 0.06
CA GLU A 1005 32.94 14.00 -0.78
C GLU A 1005 34.07 13.17 -0.16
N ILE A 1006 34.16 11.89 -0.52
CA ILE A 1006 35.15 10.93 -0.03
C ILE A 1006 35.78 10.14 -1.17
N PHE A 1007 37.11 10.07 -1.17
CA PHE A 1007 37.90 9.29 -2.11
C PHE A 1007 38.69 8.22 -1.36
N ILE A 1008 38.37 6.96 -1.63
CA ILE A 1008 39.11 5.80 -1.12
C ILE A 1008 40.03 5.32 -2.24
N ASN A 1009 41.34 5.38 -2.02
CA ASN A 1009 42.37 5.03 -2.99
C ASN A 1009 43.27 3.92 -2.43
N SER A 1010 43.66 2.97 -3.29
CA SER A 1010 44.60 1.89 -2.95
C SER A 1010 45.54 1.64 -4.13
N LYS A 1011 46.71 1.07 -3.86
CA LYS A 1011 47.57 0.50 -4.90
C LYS A 1011 47.11 -0.90 -5.34
N ASN A 1012 46.24 -1.57 -4.58
CA ASN A 1012 45.67 -2.86 -5.02
C ASN A 1012 44.50 -2.61 -5.99
N MET A 1013 44.65 -3.07 -7.24
CA MET A 1013 43.62 -2.96 -8.28
C MET A 1013 42.50 -4.00 -8.17
N GLU A 1014 42.71 -5.11 -7.47
CA GLU A 1014 41.73 -6.21 -7.26
C GLU A 1014 40.41 -5.71 -6.64
N HIS A 1015 40.45 -4.56 -5.96
CA HIS A 1015 39.33 -3.99 -5.21
C HIS A 1015 38.81 -2.66 -5.80
N TYR A 1016 39.34 -2.25 -6.96
CA TYR A 1016 39.08 -0.93 -7.54
C TYR A 1016 37.59 -0.65 -7.82
N ALA A 1017 36.88 -1.60 -8.43
CA ALA A 1017 35.48 -1.41 -8.84
C ALA A 1017 34.53 -1.15 -7.65
N TRP A 1018 34.60 -1.96 -6.59
CA TRP A 1018 33.76 -1.76 -5.41
C TRP A 1018 34.19 -0.54 -4.60
N THR A 1019 35.50 -0.25 -4.56
CA THR A 1019 36.03 0.95 -3.88
C THR A 1019 35.49 2.22 -4.53
N VAL A 1020 35.51 2.30 -5.86
CA VAL A 1020 34.96 3.44 -6.63
C VAL A 1020 33.43 3.55 -6.46
N ALA A 1021 32.71 2.42 -6.44
CA ALA A 1021 31.27 2.41 -6.20
C ALA A 1021 30.92 2.96 -4.80
N LEU A 1022 31.62 2.49 -3.76
CA LEU A 1022 31.46 2.95 -2.38
C LEU A 1022 31.78 4.46 -2.24
N THR A 1023 32.90 4.90 -2.82
CA THR A 1023 33.27 6.33 -2.86
C THR A 1023 32.19 7.19 -3.51
N ARG A 1024 31.58 6.71 -4.61
CA ARG A 1024 30.48 7.43 -5.29
C ARG A 1024 29.21 7.45 -4.46
N MET A 1025 28.83 6.35 -3.81
CA MET A 1025 27.62 6.31 -2.96
C MET A 1025 27.74 7.24 -1.75
N ILE A 1026 28.82 7.13 -0.98
CA ILE A 1026 29.00 7.98 0.22
C ILE A 1026 29.11 9.46 -0.17
N SER A 1027 29.82 9.78 -1.26
CA SER A 1027 29.86 11.17 -1.77
C SER A 1027 28.49 11.67 -2.24
N ALA A 1028 27.64 10.81 -2.83
CA ALA A 1028 26.28 11.18 -3.21
C ALA A 1028 25.36 11.43 -2.00
N VAL A 1029 25.60 10.74 -0.87
CA VAL A 1029 24.95 11.02 0.42
C VAL A 1029 25.44 12.36 0.97
N PHE A 1030 26.76 12.55 1.10
CA PHE A 1030 27.37 13.78 1.63
C PHE A 1030 26.94 15.05 0.85
N ARG A 1031 26.78 14.96 -0.48
CA ARG A 1031 26.32 16.08 -1.33
C ARG A 1031 24.84 16.41 -1.24
N ARG A 1032 23.97 15.52 -0.74
CA ARG A 1032 22.52 15.81 -0.63
C ARG A 1032 22.17 16.68 0.58
N GLY A 1033 23.03 16.74 1.59
CA GLY A 1033 22.80 17.48 2.83
C GLY A 1033 21.83 16.77 3.79
N GLY A 1034 21.79 17.26 5.03
CA GLY A 1034 21.19 16.55 6.17
C GLY A 1034 22.26 15.99 7.10
N ASP A 1035 21.86 15.10 8.01
CA ASP A 1035 22.81 14.32 8.80
C ASP A 1035 23.33 13.11 7.98
N VAL A 1036 24.59 12.78 8.19
CA VAL A 1036 25.31 11.68 7.52
C VAL A 1036 26.03 10.77 8.53
N SER A 1037 25.80 10.97 9.83
CA SER A 1037 26.28 10.14 10.94
C SER A 1037 26.01 8.65 10.73
N PHE A 1038 24.81 8.28 10.26
CA PHE A 1038 24.39 6.90 10.02
C PHE A 1038 25.35 6.10 9.10
N VAL A 1039 26.09 6.76 8.20
CA VAL A 1039 27.07 6.11 7.32
C VAL A 1039 28.21 5.46 8.13
N VAL A 1040 28.54 6.02 9.30
CA VAL A 1040 29.49 5.44 10.26
C VAL A 1040 28.95 4.14 10.85
N GLU A 1041 27.68 4.13 11.23
CA GLU A 1041 27.01 3.01 11.90
C GLU A 1041 26.86 1.82 10.93
N GLU A 1042 26.29 2.08 9.75
CA GLU A 1042 26.14 1.08 8.67
C GLU A 1042 27.48 0.44 8.29
N LEU A 1043 28.55 1.22 8.16
CA LEU A 1043 29.88 0.68 7.85
C LEU A 1043 30.49 -0.11 9.00
N LYS A 1044 30.30 0.32 10.26
CA LYS A 1044 30.77 -0.40 11.46
C LYS A 1044 30.00 -1.70 11.71
N ALA A 1045 28.78 -1.82 11.20
CA ALA A 1045 27.96 -3.03 11.26
C ALA A 1045 28.36 -4.14 10.26
N VAL A 1046 29.29 -3.87 9.32
CA VAL A 1046 29.71 -4.90 8.33
C VAL A 1046 30.82 -5.79 8.89
N PHE A 1047 30.63 -7.11 8.77
CA PHE A 1047 31.58 -8.15 9.17
C PHE A 1047 32.20 -8.83 7.92
N ASP A 1048 33.50 -9.15 7.95
CA ASP A 1048 34.12 -9.99 6.93
C ASP A 1048 33.86 -11.48 7.28
N PRO A 1049 33.32 -12.31 6.35
CA PRO A 1049 33.09 -13.74 6.60
C PRO A 1049 34.35 -14.55 6.95
N ARG A 1050 35.55 -14.01 6.69
CA ARG A 1050 36.85 -14.61 7.05
C ARG A 1050 37.32 -14.22 8.46
N GLY A 1051 36.57 -13.38 9.15
CA GLY A 1051 36.89 -12.83 10.46
C GLY A 1051 37.53 -11.44 10.40
N GLY A 1052 37.22 -10.63 11.42
CA GLY A 1052 37.85 -9.34 11.65
C GLY A 1052 39.30 -9.47 12.12
N GLN A 1053 39.99 -8.32 12.17
CA GLN A 1053 41.41 -8.21 12.52
C GLN A 1053 41.59 -7.39 13.80
N TRP A 1054 42.64 -7.68 14.56
CA TRP A 1054 43.07 -6.83 15.67
C TRP A 1054 43.95 -5.68 15.16
N MET A 1055 43.55 -4.44 15.45
CA MET A 1055 44.25 -3.21 15.08
C MET A 1055 44.30 -2.25 16.28
N GLU A 1056 45.47 -1.69 16.58
CA GLU A 1056 45.68 -0.72 17.68
C GLU A 1056 45.10 -1.18 19.04
N GLY A 1057 45.15 -2.49 19.32
CA GLY A 1057 44.64 -3.10 20.56
C GLY A 1057 43.12 -3.32 20.61
N ARG A 1058 42.41 -3.18 19.48
CA ARG A 1058 40.96 -3.40 19.36
C ARG A 1058 40.63 -4.35 18.21
N TYR A 1059 39.55 -5.12 18.35
CA TYR A 1059 39.03 -5.93 17.25
C TYR A 1059 38.23 -5.07 16.28
N VAL A 1060 38.44 -5.26 14.97
CA VAL A 1060 37.77 -4.53 13.89
C VAL A 1060 37.13 -5.55 12.94
N PRO A 1061 35.79 -5.62 12.83
CA PRO A 1061 35.09 -6.76 12.21
C PRO A 1061 35.24 -6.85 10.69
N SER A 1062 35.61 -5.75 10.01
CA SER A 1062 35.92 -5.73 8.57
C SER A 1062 36.73 -4.48 8.20
N LEU A 1063 37.28 -4.48 6.98
CA LEU A 1063 37.87 -3.28 6.37
C LEU A 1063 36.84 -2.14 6.22
N LEU A 1064 35.56 -2.46 6.00
CA LEU A 1064 34.48 -1.48 5.92
C LEU A 1064 34.22 -0.82 7.28
N ALA A 1065 34.29 -1.59 8.37
CA ALA A 1065 34.23 -1.03 9.72
C ALA A 1065 35.43 -0.14 10.05
N ALA A 1066 36.63 -0.45 9.52
CA ALA A 1066 37.79 0.44 9.63
C ALA A 1066 37.61 1.76 8.84
N ILE A 1067 36.98 1.71 7.67
CA ILE A 1067 36.59 2.92 6.91
C ILE A 1067 35.54 3.72 7.70
N GLY A 1068 34.56 3.05 8.31
CA GLY A 1068 33.58 3.65 9.20
C GLY A 1068 34.21 4.38 10.40
N GLN A 1069 35.21 3.77 11.05
CA GLN A 1069 35.99 4.40 12.13
C GLN A 1069 36.81 5.62 11.66
N VAL A 1070 37.32 5.62 10.43
CA VAL A 1070 37.98 6.80 9.84
C VAL A 1070 37.00 7.94 9.57
N ILE A 1071 35.81 7.63 9.05
CA ILE A 1071 34.74 8.64 8.88
C ILE A 1071 34.30 9.17 10.25
N GLU A 1072 34.07 8.30 11.24
CA GLU A 1072 33.73 8.67 12.62
C GLU A 1072 34.74 9.65 13.22
N ARG A 1073 36.02 9.31 13.14
CA ARG A 1073 37.11 10.18 13.57
C ARG A 1073 37.09 11.51 12.85
N HIS A 1074 36.95 11.52 11.53
CA HIS A 1074 36.90 12.75 10.75
C HIS A 1074 35.73 13.65 11.13
N LEU A 1075 34.54 13.07 11.33
CA LEU A 1075 33.36 13.81 11.78
C LEU A 1075 33.56 14.41 13.20
N ILE A 1076 34.31 13.75 14.07
CA ILE A 1076 34.70 14.30 15.38
C ILE A 1076 35.76 15.40 15.21
N ASP A 1077 36.81 15.16 14.41
CA ASP A 1077 37.92 16.11 14.14
C ASP A 1077 37.40 17.47 13.63
N ILE A 1078 36.32 17.49 12.83
CA ILE A 1078 35.73 18.72 12.26
C ILE A 1078 34.57 19.32 13.10
N GLY A 1079 34.22 18.71 14.24
CA GLY A 1079 33.10 19.15 15.07
C GLY A 1079 31.71 18.89 14.48
N PHE A 1080 31.58 17.88 13.63
CA PHE A 1080 30.29 17.38 13.13
C PHE A 1080 29.62 16.46 14.15
N LEU A 1081 30.38 15.49 14.70
CA LEU A 1081 30.05 14.67 15.88
C LEU A 1081 30.83 15.16 17.13
N LYS A 1082 30.42 14.72 18.33
CA LYS A 1082 31.16 14.97 19.58
C LYS A 1082 31.90 13.71 20.05
N PRO A 1083 33.05 13.84 20.75
CA PRO A 1083 33.66 12.71 21.45
C PRO A 1083 32.70 12.15 22.51
N GLY A 1084 32.25 10.90 22.32
CA GLY A 1084 31.30 10.22 23.21
C GLY A 1084 29.91 9.97 22.61
N ASP A 1085 29.50 10.70 21.56
CA ASP A 1085 28.22 10.49 20.85
C ASP A 1085 28.29 9.27 19.87
N SER A 1086 29.14 8.27 20.15
CA SER A 1086 29.33 7.06 19.34
C SER A 1086 28.60 5.87 19.98
N PRO A 1087 27.71 5.16 19.27
CA PRO A 1087 27.11 3.94 19.79
C PRO A 1087 28.17 2.86 20.01
N LEU A 1088 28.35 2.44 21.26
CA LEU A 1088 29.11 1.25 21.58
C LEU A 1088 28.32 0.03 21.10
N VAL A 1089 28.77 -0.57 20.01
CA VAL A 1089 28.38 -1.94 19.65
C VAL A 1089 28.76 -2.84 20.82
N GLN A 1090 27.76 -3.40 21.52
CA GLN A 1090 28.01 -4.38 22.57
C GLN A 1090 28.59 -5.63 21.93
N ASP A 1091 29.77 -6.07 22.40
CA ASP A 1091 30.45 -7.25 21.89
C ASP A 1091 29.58 -8.51 22.10
N PRO A 1092 29.10 -9.18 21.04
CA PRO A 1092 28.27 -10.38 21.15
C PRO A 1092 28.95 -11.54 21.88
N HIS A 1093 30.28 -11.54 22.01
CA HIS A 1093 31.02 -12.60 22.69
C HIS A 1093 30.94 -12.50 24.22
N ALA A 1094 30.66 -11.33 24.80
CA ALA A 1094 30.57 -11.15 26.25
C ALA A 1094 29.44 -11.98 26.91
N GLY A 1095 28.35 -12.24 26.19
CA GLY A 1095 27.17 -12.93 26.73
C GLY A 1095 27.29 -14.46 26.87
N ARG A 1096 28.30 -15.10 26.26
CA ARG A 1096 28.36 -16.57 26.17
C ARG A 1096 28.96 -17.30 27.37
N ALA A 1097 29.54 -16.59 28.35
CA ALA A 1097 30.20 -17.21 29.50
C ALA A 1097 29.24 -17.71 30.60
N ALA A 1098 27.96 -17.33 30.58
CA ALA A 1098 27.04 -17.52 31.71
C ALA A 1098 26.13 -18.77 31.65
N MET A 1099 26.21 -19.58 30.59
CA MET A 1099 25.30 -20.73 30.35
C MET A 1099 26.04 -22.04 30.04
N ALA A 1100 27.07 -22.34 30.83
CA ALA A 1100 27.71 -23.67 30.86
C ALA A 1100 28.29 -23.96 32.26
N GLY A 1101 27.53 -24.62 33.13
CA GLY A 1101 28.04 -25.08 34.43
C GLY A 1101 28.87 -26.36 34.25
N GLY A 1102 30.14 -26.37 34.69
CA GLY A 1102 30.90 -27.62 34.70
C GLY A 1102 32.41 -27.59 34.94
N VAL A 1103 33.12 -26.46 34.82
CA VAL A 1103 34.58 -26.41 35.07
C VAL A 1103 34.99 -25.15 35.82
N THR A 1104 35.67 -25.32 36.95
CA THR A 1104 36.38 -24.24 37.65
C THR A 1104 37.76 -24.04 37.04
N VAL A 1105 38.05 -22.84 36.52
CA VAL A 1105 39.38 -22.46 36.03
C VAL A 1105 39.87 -21.26 36.84
N SER A 1106 41.01 -21.42 37.52
CA SER A 1106 41.69 -20.34 38.25
C SER A 1106 42.26 -19.29 37.28
N PRO A 1107 42.52 -18.04 37.72
CA PRO A 1107 43.10 -17.02 36.85
C PRO A 1107 44.51 -17.40 36.40
N VAL A 1108 44.79 -17.32 35.10
CA VAL A 1108 46.09 -17.61 34.48
C VAL A 1108 46.58 -16.40 33.67
N ASP A 1109 47.90 -16.23 33.69
CA ASP A 1109 48.72 -15.08 33.29
C ASP A 1109 48.37 -14.26 32.04
N ALA A 1110 48.87 -13.02 32.06
CA ALA A 1110 48.85 -12.05 30.96
C ALA A 1110 49.75 -12.40 29.74
N SER A 1111 49.99 -13.68 29.47
CA SER A 1111 50.90 -14.14 28.41
C SER A 1111 50.24 -14.30 27.02
N LEU A 1112 48.90 -14.24 26.94
CA LEU A 1112 48.13 -14.40 25.70
C LEU A 1112 48.35 -13.31 24.62
N ALA A 1113 49.02 -12.21 24.95
CA ALA A 1113 49.28 -11.10 24.02
C ALA A 1113 50.30 -11.41 22.89
N ALA A 1114 50.90 -12.61 22.87
CA ALA A 1114 51.98 -12.99 21.95
C ALA A 1114 51.53 -13.81 20.72
N TYR A 1115 50.26 -14.21 20.61
CA TYR A 1115 49.78 -15.08 19.52
C TYR A 1115 49.13 -14.31 18.37
N GLY A 1116 49.49 -14.69 17.14
CA GLY A 1116 48.81 -14.23 15.93
C GLY A 1116 47.44 -14.88 15.72
N GLN A 1117 46.69 -14.39 14.74
CA GLN A 1117 45.34 -14.88 14.44
C GLN A 1117 45.36 -15.92 13.32
N CYS A 1118 44.78 -17.10 13.55
CA CYS A 1118 44.84 -18.21 12.59
C CYS A 1118 43.86 -18.03 11.42
N PRO A 1119 44.32 -18.08 10.15
CA PRO A 1119 43.46 -17.88 8.97
C PRO A 1119 42.49 -19.04 8.68
N ARG A 1120 42.61 -20.18 9.38
CA ARG A 1120 41.69 -21.33 9.25
C ARG A 1120 40.53 -21.32 10.26
N CYS A 1121 40.75 -20.76 11.46
CA CYS A 1121 39.77 -20.85 12.56
C CYS A 1121 39.50 -19.52 13.30
N GLY A 1122 40.14 -18.42 12.91
CA GLY A 1122 39.95 -17.09 13.50
C GLY A 1122 40.53 -16.90 14.91
N ALA A 1123 40.98 -17.96 15.59
CA ALA A 1123 41.50 -17.89 16.97
C ALA A 1123 42.88 -17.20 17.04
N ALA A 1124 43.10 -16.41 18.10
CA ALA A 1124 44.39 -15.83 18.48
C ALA A 1124 45.31 -16.91 19.09
N ALA A 1125 45.74 -17.84 18.23
CA ALA A 1125 46.44 -19.07 18.59
C ALA A 1125 47.45 -19.50 17.51
N LEU A 1126 47.89 -18.57 16.66
CA LEU A 1126 48.93 -18.78 15.65
C LEU A 1126 50.29 -18.40 16.25
N THR A 1127 51.27 -19.27 16.12
CA THR A 1127 52.65 -19.08 16.60
C THR A 1127 53.60 -19.42 15.45
N HIS A 1128 54.66 -18.64 15.29
CA HIS A 1128 55.68 -18.90 14.28
C HIS A 1128 56.82 -19.70 14.92
N GLN A 1129 57.03 -20.93 14.47
CA GLN A 1129 58.10 -21.83 14.92
C GLN A 1129 58.71 -22.55 13.71
N ASP A 1130 60.03 -22.73 13.71
CA ASP A 1130 60.79 -23.48 12.70
C ASP A 1130 60.50 -23.10 11.23
N GLY A 1131 60.20 -21.82 10.98
CA GLY A 1131 59.87 -21.27 9.66
C GLY A 1131 58.40 -21.41 9.24
N CYS A 1132 57.53 -21.90 10.13
CA CYS A 1132 56.12 -22.17 9.86
C CYS A 1132 55.17 -21.44 10.83
N ASP A 1133 54.14 -20.82 10.27
CA ASP A 1133 52.97 -20.32 11.00
C ASP A 1133 52.08 -21.52 11.41
N LEU A 1134 52.02 -21.85 12.69
CA LEU A 1134 51.33 -23.04 13.20
C LEU A 1134 50.28 -22.66 14.26
N CYS A 1135 49.08 -23.22 14.14
CA CYS A 1135 47.95 -22.89 15.03
C CYS A 1135 47.68 -23.99 16.07
N VAL A 1136 47.92 -23.66 17.34
CA VAL A 1136 47.70 -24.57 18.48
C VAL A 1136 46.22 -24.86 18.77
N ASN A 1137 45.28 -24.12 18.15
CA ASN A 1137 43.83 -24.34 18.30
C ASN A 1137 43.20 -25.25 17.23
N CYS A 1138 43.76 -25.35 16.01
CA CYS A 1138 43.14 -26.09 14.92
C CYS A 1138 44.09 -26.88 14.01
N GLY A 1139 45.39 -26.96 14.36
CA GLY A 1139 46.39 -27.70 13.58
C GLY A 1139 46.63 -27.17 12.16
N TYR A 1140 46.21 -25.93 11.87
CA TYR A 1140 46.63 -25.23 10.64
C TYR A 1140 48.14 -25.00 10.70
N SER A 1141 48.85 -25.33 9.63
CA SER A 1141 50.26 -25.00 9.44
C SER A 1141 50.49 -24.40 8.06
N ARG A 1142 51.37 -23.40 7.98
CA ARG A 1142 51.90 -22.84 6.73
C ARG A 1142 53.38 -22.53 6.90
N CYS A 1143 54.21 -23.34 6.28
CA CYS A 1143 55.65 -23.07 6.17
C CYS A 1143 55.93 -22.04 5.07
N SER A 1144 57.05 -21.35 5.22
CA SER A 1144 57.56 -20.33 4.30
C SER A 1144 58.35 -20.94 3.14
#